data_AF-A0A7G1IJV4-F1
#
_entry.id   AF-A0A7G1IJV4-F1
#
_cell.length_a   1.000
_cell.length_b   1.000
_cell.length_c   1.000
_cell.angle_alpha   90.00
_cell.angle_beta   90.00
_cell.angle_gamma   90.00
#
_symmetry.space_group_name_H-M   'P 1'
#
loop_
_entity.id
_entity.type
_entity.pdbx_description
1 polymer ?
#
loop_
_entity_poly.entity_id
_entity_poly.type
_entity_poly.pdbx_seq_one_letter_code
_entity_poly.pdbx_strand_id
1 'polypeptide(L)'
;MQVPVPDMANLANNSIWPDVEARLVDLIEAHNSTIVFANSRRLAERLTARLNEIHAERCGEELPAAPDQKTNPKVAGGAPAHIMASGQSFGAPLLLARAHHGSVSKEQRALVEEDLKRGLLRAVVATSSLELGIDMGAVDLVIQVEAPPSVANGLQRIGRAGHQVGEISRGVLFPKHRTDLLGCAVSVQRMLAGQIETMRVPANPLDILAQHTVAAAALEPLNADRWFDTVRRSAPFATLPRGAFEATLDLLSGKYPSTEFAELRPRLVYDRDTGTLTARPGAQRLAVTSGGAIPDRGLFTVWLATEKPSRVGELDEEMVYESRPGDVISLGATSWRITEITHDRVLVIPAPGQPARLPFWRGDDVGRSAELGAALGALTGELARLNRDEFGKRCAALSFDDYATDNLWGLLDDQRAATRVVPTDTTLLVERFRDELGDWRVILHSPYGLRVHGPLALAVGRRLRERYDIDEKPTASDDGIVVRLPDTGDTPPGAELFVFDAEEIDDVITAEVGESALFASRFRESAARALLLPRRHPGRRSPLWHQRQRAAQLLEVARKYPDFPIVLETVRECLQDVYDGPTLTRLMADIAQRRVRIAEADTATPSPFAASLLFGYVGAFIYEGDVPLAERRAAALSLDSTLLAELLGRVELRELLDPEVIVATGRQLQHLTADRAARDAEGVADLLRLLGPLTEDEVAARAGAPDVGGGWRVARGPARTDGVLRRPQLVGGRRRHRPAARRRRRGGSGGAAGDVHRGSG
;
A
#
# COMPACT_ATOMS: atom_id res chain seq x y z
N MET A 1 -2.32 -17.88 26.01
CA MET A 1 -2.82 -17.92 24.61
C MET A 1 -4.13 -18.69 24.61
N GLN A 2 -5.14 -18.27 23.84
CA GLN A 2 -6.40 -19.01 23.75
C GLN A 2 -6.78 -19.30 22.30
N VAL A 3 -7.26 -20.51 22.04
CA VAL A 3 -7.91 -20.90 20.79
C VAL A 3 -9.32 -21.38 21.12
N PRO A 4 -10.37 -20.74 20.58
CA PRO A 4 -11.75 -21.03 20.99
C PRO A 4 -12.35 -22.28 20.31
N VAL A 5 -11.61 -22.92 19.40
CA VAL A 5 -12.08 -24.07 18.60
C VAL A 5 -11.16 -25.28 18.77
N PRO A 6 -11.70 -26.51 18.79
CA PRO A 6 -10.89 -27.72 18.91
C PRO A 6 -9.98 -27.95 17.68
N ASP A 7 -10.45 -27.58 16.48
CA ASP A 7 -9.71 -27.75 15.23
C ASP A 7 -9.86 -26.52 14.32
N MET A 8 -8.76 -25.79 14.12
CA MET A 8 -8.66 -24.62 13.25
C MET A 8 -8.45 -25.00 11.77
N ALA A 9 -8.16 -26.26 11.46
CA ALA A 9 -8.02 -26.75 10.08
C ALA A 9 -9.39 -27.07 9.46
N ASN A 10 -10.36 -27.48 10.27
CA ASN A 10 -11.69 -27.88 9.84
C ASN A 10 -12.77 -27.16 10.65
N LEU A 11 -13.09 -25.94 10.23
CA LEU A 11 -14.02 -25.05 10.92
C LEU A 11 -15.46 -25.34 10.47
N ALA A 12 -16.37 -25.57 11.42
CA ALA A 12 -17.78 -25.90 11.14
C ALA A 12 -18.51 -24.84 10.27
N ASN A 13 -18.11 -23.57 10.38
CA ASN A 13 -18.71 -22.43 9.66
C ASN A 13 -17.74 -21.77 8.67
N ASN A 14 -16.69 -22.47 8.21
CA ASN A 14 -15.63 -21.94 7.33
C ASN A 14 -14.92 -20.67 7.86
N SER A 15 -15.06 -20.33 9.15
CA SER A 15 -14.50 -19.13 9.77
C SER A 15 -14.36 -19.35 11.28
N ILE A 16 -13.23 -18.91 11.84
CA ILE A 16 -12.95 -18.94 13.29
C ILE A 16 -13.56 -17.75 14.04
N TRP A 17 -14.00 -16.72 13.29
CA TRP A 17 -14.44 -15.45 13.86
C TRP A 17 -15.64 -15.58 14.81
N PRO A 18 -16.70 -16.36 14.52
CA PRO A 18 -17.82 -16.51 15.46
C PRO A 18 -17.37 -17.01 16.85
N ASP A 19 -16.49 -18.01 16.88
CA ASP A 19 -15.97 -18.59 18.12
C ASP A 19 -15.01 -17.62 18.85
N VAL A 20 -14.17 -16.90 18.11
CA VAL A 20 -13.32 -15.83 18.67
C VAL A 20 -14.18 -14.72 19.26
N GLU A 21 -15.15 -14.22 18.52
CA GLU A 21 -16.04 -13.13 18.93
C GLU A 21 -16.87 -13.52 20.16
N ALA A 22 -17.44 -14.72 20.20
CA ALA A 22 -18.14 -15.23 21.36
C ALA A 22 -17.21 -15.32 22.59
N ARG A 23 -15.99 -15.84 22.42
CA ARG A 23 -15.03 -15.95 23.51
C ARG A 23 -14.53 -14.59 23.99
N LEU A 24 -14.38 -13.61 23.10
CA LEU A 24 -14.07 -12.23 23.45
C LEU A 24 -15.16 -11.64 24.35
N VAL A 25 -16.44 -11.83 24.00
CA VAL A 25 -17.57 -11.39 24.84
C VAL A 25 -17.53 -12.06 26.21
N ASP A 26 -17.29 -13.38 26.28
CA ASP A 26 -17.16 -14.08 27.58
C ASP A 26 -16.08 -13.46 28.48
N LEU A 27 -14.91 -13.15 27.91
CA LEU A 27 -13.81 -12.54 28.65
C LEU A 27 -14.15 -11.11 29.09
N ILE A 28 -14.80 -10.32 28.23
CA ILE A 28 -15.24 -8.96 28.55
C ILE A 28 -16.32 -8.97 29.65
N GLU A 29 -17.26 -9.92 29.60
CA GLU A 29 -18.33 -10.07 30.59
C GLU A 29 -17.78 -10.55 31.94
N ALA A 30 -16.66 -11.28 31.95
CA ALA A 30 -15.98 -11.74 33.16
C ALA A 30 -15.05 -10.71 33.84
N HIS A 31 -14.75 -9.57 33.20
CA HIS A 31 -13.80 -8.56 33.69
C HIS A 31 -14.46 -7.18 33.83
N ASN A 32 -13.85 -6.25 34.58
CA ASN A 32 -14.44 -4.94 34.80
C ASN A 32 -14.34 -4.04 33.57
N SER A 33 -13.12 -3.89 33.04
CA SER A 33 -12.85 -3.12 31.82
C SER A 33 -11.74 -3.78 31.02
N THR A 34 -12.01 -3.99 29.72
CA THR A 34 -11.11 -4.70 28.81
C THR A 34 -10.68 -3.81 27.65
N ILE A 35 -9.40 -3.88 27.27
CA ILE A 35 -8.94 -3.32 25.98
C ILE A 35 -8.69 -4.48 25.02
N VAL A 36 -9.37 -4.48 23.87
CA VAL A 36 -9.14 -5.41 22.77
C VAL A 36 -8.30 -4.72 21.70
N PHE A 37 -7.04 -5.11 21.55
CA PHE A 37 -6.19 -4.60 20.48
C PHE A 37 -6.39 -5.37 19.18
N ALA A 38 -6.57 -4.63 18.10
CA ALA A 38 -6.62 -5.10 16.72
C ALA A 38 -5.53 -4.42 15.90
N ASN A 39 -4.88 -5.16 15.00
CA ASN A 39 -3.77 -4.64 14.20
C ASN A 39 -4.20 -3.70 13.07
N SER A 40 -5.50 -3.63 12.73
CA SER A 40 -6.02 -2.70 11.73
C SER A 40 -7.30 -2.00 12.20
N ARG A 41 -7.53 -0.80 11.64
CA ARG A 41 -8.75 -0.01 11.89
C ARG A 41 -10.00 -0.79 11.47
N ARG A 42 -9.93 -1.52 10.35
CA ARG A 42 -11.01 -2.37 9.84
C ARG A 42 -11.37 -3.47 10.82
N LEU A 43 -10.37 -4.17 11.34
CA LEU A 43 -10.60 -5.21 12.32
C LEU A 43 -11.18 -4.64 13.61
N ALA A 44 -10.72 -3.48 14.06
CA ALA A 44 -11.25 -2.81 15.24
C ALA A 44 -12.75 -2.47 15.11
N GLU A 45 -13.16 -1.87 13.98
CA GLU A 45 -14.57 -1.56 13.71
C GLU A 45 -15.42 -2.83 13.59
N ARG A 46 -14.92 -3.85 12.87
CA ARG A 46 -15.64 -5.13 12.69
C ARG A 46 -15.88 -5.84 14.02
N LEU A 47 -14.83 -5.96 14.85
CA LEU A 47 -14.94 -6.57 16.16
C LEU A 47 -15.90 -5.77 17.05
N THR A 48 -15.79 -4.45 17.07
CA THR A 48 -16.70 -3.62 17.88
C THR A 48 -18.16 -3.87 17.53
N ALA A 49 -18.49 -3.89 16.23
CA ALA A 49 -19.83 -4.22 15.76
C ALA A 49 -20.29 -5.60 16.23
N ARG A 50 -19.47 -6.64 16.02
CA ARG A 50 -19.82 -8.03 16.35
C ARG A 50 -19.97 -8.26 17.86
N LEU A 51 -19.08 -7.69 18.67
CA LEU A 51 -19.17 -7.79 20.14
C LEU A 51 -20.47 -7.17 20.67
N ASN A 52 -20.90 -6.04 20.09
CA ASN A 52 -22.15 -5.39 20.47
C ASN A 52 -23.38 -6.20 20.01
N GLU A 53 -23.35 -6.76 18.79
CA GLU A 53 -24.42 -7.62 18.26
C GLU A 53 -24.60 -8.87 19.15
N ILE A 54 -23.51 -9.58 19.47
CA ILE A 54 -23.55 -10.77 20.36
C ILE A 54 -24.06 -10.41 21.75
N HIS A 55 -23.62 -9.28 22.31
CA HIS A 55 -24.09 -8.85 23.64
C HIS A 55 -25.58 -8.50 23.66
N ALA A 56 -26.06 -7.79 22.63
CA ALA A 56 -27.48 -7.47 22.50
C ALA A 56 -28.35 -8.74 22.39
N GLU A 57 -27.92 -9.72 21.58
CA GLU A 57 -28.57 -11.03 21.47
C GLU A 57 -28.63 -11.77 22.82
N ARG A 58 -27.51 -11.79 23.57
CA ARG A 58 -27.44 -12.40 24.92
C ARG A 58 -28.35 -11.70 25.92
N CYS A 59 -28.58 -10.40 25.77
CA CYS A 59 -29.49 -9.62 26.60
C CYS A 59 -30.96 -9.69 26.14
N GLY A 60 -31.27 -10.43 25.06
CA GLY A 60 -32.63 -10.60 24.56
C GLY A 60 -33.18 -9.40 23.78
N GLU A 61 -32.33 -8.53 23.24
CA GLU A 61 -32.75 -7.47 22.33
C GLU A 61 -32.89 -8.00 20.89
N GLU A 62 -33.97 -7.60 20.20
CA GLU A 62 -34.14 -7.88 18.77
C GLU A 62 -33.24 -6.95 17.96
N LEU A 63 -32.25 -7.51 17.27
CA LEU A 63 -31.49 -6.79 16.27
C LEU A 63 -32.40 -6.42 15.08
N PRO A 64 -32.23 -5.24 14.45
CA PRO A 64 -32.96 -4.91 13.24
C PRO A 64 -32.70 -5.99 12.19
N ALA A 65 -33.77 -6.69 11.80
CA ALA A 65 -33.69 -7.82 10.88
C ALA A 65 -32.92 -7.44 9.62
N ALA A 66 -32.06 -8.34 9.13
CA ALA A 66 -31.56 -8.26 7.77
C ALA A 66 -32.80 -8.07 6.87
N PRO A 67 -32.89 -7.00 6.08
CA PRO A 67 -33.98 -6.92 5.11
C PRO A 67 -33.91 -8.21 4.31
N ASP A 68 -35.07 -8.83 4.05
CA ASP A 68 -35.21 -9.97 3.14
C ASP A 68 -34.15 -9.85 2.04
N GLN A 69 -33.53 -10.95 1.63
CA GLN A 69 -32.78 -11.04 0.37
C GLN A 69 -33.68 -10.77 -0.86
N LYS A 70 -34.54 -9.75 -0.82
CA LYS A 70 -35.02 -8.98 -1.95
C LYS A 70 -33.80 -8.30 -2.55
N THR A 71 -33.08 -9.10 -3.33
CA THR A 71 -32.49 -8.71 -4.60
C THR A 71 -33.00 -7.35 -5.03
N ASN A 72 -32.12 -6.35 -5.07
CA ASN A 72 -32.44 -5.09 -5.73
C ASN A 72 -32.95 -5.45 -7.13
N PRO A 73 -34.24 -5.26 -7.45
CA PRO A 73 -34.80 -5.78 -8.70
C PRO A 73 -34.25 -5.04 -9.93
N LYS A 74 -33.43 -4.01 -9.72
CA LYS A 74 -32.71 -3.26 -10.75
C LYS A 74 -31.30 -3.80 -11.04
N VAL A 75 -30.83 -4.85 -10.35
CA VAL A 75 -29.52 -5.48 -10.58
C VAL A 75 -29.70 -6.99 -10.67
N ALA A 76 -29.58 -7.53 -11.88
CA ALA A 76 -29.52 -8.98 -12.07
C ALA A 76 -28.21 -9.52 -11.46
N GLY A 77 -28.30 -10.46 -10.52
CA GLY A 77 -27.14 -11.13 -9.91
C GLY A 77 -26.83 -10.79 -8.44
N GLY A 78 -27.63 -9.96 -7.77
CA GLY A 78 -27.40 -9.63 -6.35
C GLY A 78 -26.20 -8.70 -6.11
N ALA A 79 -25.89 -8.47 -4.83
CA ALA A 79 -24.82 -7.59 -4.39
C ALA A 79 -23.43 -8.12 -4.84
N PRO A 80 -22.54 -7.30 -5.44
CA PRO A 80 -21.21 -7.74 -5.87
C PRO A 80 -20.39 -8.37 -4.73
N ALA A 81 -19.52 -9.34 -5.05
CA ALA A 81 -18.65 -10.08 -4.12
C ALA A 81 -17.91 -9.19 -3.08
N HIS A 82 -17.60 -7.94 -3.42
CA HIS A 82 -17.00 -6.94 -2.53
C HIS A 82 -17.89 -6.55 -1.32
N ILE A 83 -19.22 -6.69 -1.44
CA ILE A 83 -20.17 -6.43 -0.35
C ILE A 83 -20.09 -7.54 0.72
N MET A 84 -19.76 -8.78 0.31
CA MET A 84 -19.51 -9.88 1.26
C MET A 84 -18.15 -9.71 1.96
N ALA A 85 -17.13 -9.21 1.24
CA ALA A 85 -15.81 -8.96 1.81
C ALA A 85 -15.80 -7.82 2.84
N SER A 86 -16.55 -6.74 2.61
CA SER A 86 -16.57 -5.58 3.53
C SER A 86 -17.26 -5.86 4.86
N GLY A 87 -18.14 -6.87 4.95
CA GLY A 87 -18.91 -7.15 6.15
C GLY A 87 -19.98 -6.09 6.42
N GLN A 88 -21.15 -6.54 6.85
CA GLN A 88 -22.25 -5.66 7.27
C GLN A 88 -22.34 -5.68 8.80
N SER A 89 -22.63 -4.52 9.39
CA SER A 89 -23.09 -4.41 10.77
C SER A 89 -24.53 -3.93 10.79
N PHE A 90 -25.34 -4.50 11.68
CA PHE A 90 -26.76 -4.17 11.82
C PHE A 90 -27.03 -3.09 12.88
N GLY A 91 -26.03 -2.77 13.70
CA GLY A 91 -26.12 -1.79 14.78
C GLY A 91 -26.89 -2.32 15.98
N ALA A 92 -26.31 -2.23 17.18
CA ALA A 92 -26.92 -2.67 18.42
C ALA A 92 -27.25 -1.45 19.34
N PRO A 93 -28.43 -1.39 19.96
CA PRO A 93 -28.80 -0.32 20.90
C PRO A 93 -27.95 -0.35 22.18
N LEU A 94 -27.71 -1.55 22.71
CA LEU A 94 -26.86 -1.79 23.88
C LEU A 94 -25.39 -1.92 23.46
N LEU A 95 -24.54 -1.03 23.95
CA LEU A 95 -23.11 -1.02 23.62
C LEU A 95 -22.28 -1.67 24.74
N LEU A 96 -21.69 -2.83 24.45
CA LEU A 96 -20.65 -3.45 25.27
C LEU A 96 -19.29 -2.81 25.03
N ALA A 97 -19.00 -2.52 23.76
CA ALA A 97 -17.72 -2.07 23.27
C ALA A 97 -17.82 -0.81 22.38
N ARG A 98 -16.78 0.02 22.40
CA ARG A 98 -16.60 1.13 21.43
C ARG A 98 -15.26 1.01 20.71
N ALA A 99 -15.19 1.51 19.47
CA ALA A 99 -13.96 1.51 18.68
C ALA A 99 -13.09 2.73 19.01
N HIS A 100 -11.77 2.55 18.99
CA HIS A 100 -10.80 3.64 19.19
C HIS A 100 -9.62 3.54 18.21
N HIS A 101 -9.53 4.46 17.27
CA HIS A 101 -8.41 4.59 16.33
C HIS A 101 -8.32 5.99 15.73
N GLY A 102 -7.22 6.30 15.04
CA GLY A 102 -6.94 7.65 14.51
C GLY A 102 -7.97 8.20 13.51
N SER A 103 -8.82 7.35 12.93
CA SER A 103 -9.93 7.79 12.06
C SER A 103 -11.18 8.24 12.82
N VAL A 104 -11.29 7.97 14.14
CA VAL A 104 -12.40 8.43 14.99
C VAL A 104 -12.19 9.89 15.39
N SER A 105 -13.26 10.69 15.46
CA SER A 105 -13.16 12.11 15.83
C SER A 105 -12.52 12.32 17.21
N LYS A 106 -11.92 13.49 17.42
CA LYS A 106 -11.25 13.80 18.69
C LYS A 106 -12.25 13.79 19.85
N GLU A 107 -13.45 14.30 19.60
CA GLU A 107 -14.53 14.41 20.58
C GLU A 107 -15.02 13.02 20.99
N GLN A 108 -15.23 12.12 20.03
CA GLN A 108 -15.61 10.73 20.32
C GLN A 108 -14.51 9.97 21.05
N ARG A 109 -13.24 10.14 20.65
CA ARG A 109 -12.11 9.52 21.35
C ARG A 109 -12.01 9.99 22.80
N ALA A 110 -12.14 11.30 23.06
CA ALA A 110 -12.12 11.83 24.41
C ALA A 110 -13.24 11.26 25.29
N LEU A 111 -14.44 11.05 24.73
CA LEU A 111 -15.54 10.41 25.45
C LEU A 111 -15.23 8.94 25.77
N VAL A 112 -14.72 8.18 24.79
CA VAL A 112 -14.30 6.78 24.99
C VAL A 112 -13.20 6.67 26.04
N GLU A 113 -12.19 7.55 25.99
CA GLU A 113 -11.09 7.60 26.94
C GLU A 113 -11.60 7.90 28.37
N GLU A 114 -12.50 8.87 28.55
CA GLU A 114 -13.06 9.21 29.86
C GLU A 114 -13.99 8.11 30.41
N ASP A 115 -14.87 7.55 29.57
CA ASP A 115 -15.79 6.47 29.97
C ASP A 115 -15.00 5.21 30.38
N LEU A 116 -13.92 4.89 29.66
CA LEU A 116 -13.02 3.78 30.01
C LEU A 116 -12.27 4.07 31.31
N LYS A 117 -11.74 5.28 31.49
CA LYS A 117 -11.02 5.69 32.70
C LYS A 117 -11.91 5.63 33.95
N ARG A 118 -13.19 5.94 33.81
CA ARG A 118 -14.19 5.86 34.88
C ARG A 118 -14.75 4.45 35.12
N GLY A 119 -14.40 3.46 34.29
CA GLY A 119 -14.96 2.12 34.35
C GLY A 119 -16.43 2.04 33.93
N LEU A 120 -16.95 3.06 33.24
CA LEU A 120 -18.31 3.06 32.69
C LEU A 120 -18.41 2.25 31.39
N LEU A 121 -17.30 2.18 30.64
CA LEU A 121 -17.18 1.38 29.43
C LEU A 121 -16.51 0.04 29.75
N ARG A 122 -17.23 -1.05 29.46
CA ARG A 122 -16.76 -2.43 29.68
C ARG A 122 -15.65 -2.84 28.71
N ALA A 123 -15.73 -2.40 27.45
CA ALA A 123 -14.69 -2.71 26.47
C ALA A 123 -14.39 -1.56 25.50
N VAL A 124 -13.13 -1.46 25.11
CA VAL A 124 -12.71 -0.65 23.96
C VAL A 124 -11.94 -1.53 22.97
N VAL A 125 -12.28 -1.46 21.69
CA VAL A 125 -11.52 -2.12 20.63
C VAL A 125 -10.61 -1.10 19.96
N ALA A 126 -9.31 -1.24 20.13
CA ALA A 126 -8.35 -0.21 19.77
C ALA A 126 -7.26 -0.69 18.80
N THR A 127 -6.72 0.26 18.04
CA THR A 127 -5.43 0.08 17.33
C THR A 127 -4.29 0.57 18.23
N SER A 128 -3.10 0.85 17.67
CA SER A 128 -1.99 1.46 18.41
C SER A 128 -2.29 2.83 19.03
N SER A 129 -3.46 3.42 18.77
CA SER A 129 -3.91 4.68 19.37
C SER A 129 -4.04 4.68 20.90
N LEU A 130 -4.21 3.51 21.53
CA LEU A 130 -4.25 3.35 23.00
C LEU A 130 -3.01 2.62 23.54
N GLU A 131 -1.99 2.44 22.70
CA GLU A 131 -0.81 1.67 23.07
C GLU A 131 0.11 2.42 24.03
N LEU A 132 0.19 3.75 23.92
CA LEU A 132 1.12 4.60 24.67
C LEU A 132 0.39 5.71 25.43
N GLY A 133 0.87 6.00 26.65
CA GLY A 133 0.68 7.31 27.29
C GLY A 133 -0.64 7.57 28.01
N ILE A 134 -1.45 6.54 28.27
CA ILE A 134 -2.71 6.68 29.03
C ILE A 134 -2.75 5.77 30.25
N ASP A 135 -3.02 6.35 31.40
CA ASP A 135 -3.25 5.62 32.64
C ASP A 135 -4.73 5.27 32.75
N MET A 136 -5.03 3.98 32.57
CA MET A 136 -6.38 3.43 32.58
C MET A 136 -6.53 2.47 33.76
N GLY A 137 -6.50 3.01 34.98
CA GLY A 137 -6.48 2.22 36.21
C GLY A 137 -7.66 1.26 36.42
N ALA A 138 -8.77 1.41 35.67
CA ALA A 138 -9.92 0.51 35.69
C ALA A 138 -9.72 -0.75 34.83
N VAL A 139 -8.74 -0.77 33.92
CA VAL A 139 -8.53 -1.87 32.97
C VAL A 139 -7.80 -3.02 33.66
N ASP A 140 -8.45 -4.16 33.77
CA ASP A 140 -7.95 -5.38 34.41
C ASP A 140 -7.66 -6.51 33.41
N LEU A 141 -7.98 -6.32 32.13
CA LEU A 141 -7.66 -7.25 31.04
C LEU A 141 -7.28 -6.53 29.74
N VAL A 142 -6.24 -7.03 29.08
CA VAL A 142 -5.95 -6.73 27.68
C VAL A 142 -6.09 -8.00 26.85
N ILE A 143 -6.77 -7.89 25.72
CA ILE A 143 -6.87 -8.94 24.72
C ILE A 143 -6.18 -8.46 23.45
N GLN A 144 -5.31 -9.26 22.86
CA GLN A 144 -4.61 -8.99 21.62
C GLN A 144 -5.09 -9.99 20.56
N VAL A 145 -5.77 -9.50 19.53
CA VAL A 145 -6.20 -10.31 18.39
C VAL A 145 -5.12 -10.24 17.32
N GLU A 146 -4.67 -11.41 16.85
CA GLU A 146 -3.45 -11.60 16.03
C GLU A 146 -2.15 -11.40 16.81
N ALA A 147 -1.04 -11.97 16.33
CA ALA A 147 0.27 -11.61 16.85
C ALA A 147 0.47 -10.07 16.80
N PRO A 148 1.01 -9.45 17.86
CA PRO A 148 1.29 -8.03 17.84
C PRO A 148 2.36 -7.70 16.77
N PRO A 149 2.40 -6.48 16.21
CA PRO A 149 3.35 -6.13 15.16
C PRO A 149 4.82 -6.25 15.57
N SER A 150 5.10 -6.12 16.87
CA SER A 150 6.40 -6.38 17.48
C SER A 150 6.23 -6.80 18.94
N VAL A 151 7.27 -7.39 19.52
CA VAL A 151 7.32 -7.76 20.95
C VAL A 151 7.19 -6.50 21.82
N ALA A 152 7.84 -5.40 21.42
CA ALA A 152 7.73 -4.12 22.12
C ALA A 152 6.28 -3.60 22.14
N ASN A 153 5.57 -3.67 21.00
CA ASN A 153 4.15 -3.31 20.94
C ASN A 153 3.33 -4.22 21.88
N GLY A 154 3.60 -5.53 21.88
CA GLY A 154 2.94 -6.49 22.77
C GLY A 154 3.07 -6.12 24.24
N LEU A 155 4.30 -5.80 24.70
CA LEU A 155 4.56 -5.36 26.08
C LEU A 155 3.83 -4.05 26.42
N GLN A 156 3.88 -3.06 25.54
CA GLN A 156 3.21 -1.77 25.75
C GLN A 156 1.69 -1.93 25.82
N ARG A 157 1.12 -2.79 24.96
CA ARG A 157 -0.32 -3.09 24.93
C ARG A 157 -0.78 -3.82 26.18
N ILE A 158 -0.14 -4.95 26.51
CA ILE A 158 -0.54 -5.74 27.68
C ILE A 158 -0.29 -4.98 28.98
N GLY A 159 0.75 -4.13 29.03
CA GLY A 159 1.01 -3.24 30.15
C GLY A 159 -0.10 -2.23 30.45
N ARG A 160 -1.14 -2.11 29.61
CA ARG A 160 -2.34 -1.31 29.91
C ARG A 160 -3.27 -1.96 30.93
N ALA A 161 -3.21 -3.29 31.09
CA ALA A 161 -3.95 -3.99 32.14
C ALA A 161 -3.19 -3.92 33.47
N GLY A 162 -3.91 -3.69 34.56
CA GLY A 162 -3.32 -3.64 35.90
C GLY A 162 -2.21 -2.59 35.99
N HIS A 163 -2.42 -1.41 35.37
CA HIS A 163 -1.42 -0.35 35.24
C HIS A 163 -1.18 0.40 36.56
N GLN A 164 -0.74 -0.34 37.59
CA GLN A 164 -0.38 0.16 38.91
C GLN A 164 0.93 -0.50 39.36
N VAL A 165 1.65 0.16 40.27
CA VAL A 165 2.95 -0.34 40.74
C VAL A 165 2.74 -1.64 41.52
N GLY A 166 3.36 -2.73 41.04
CA GLY A 166 3.32 -4.05 41.68
C GLY A 166 2.14 -4.93 41.28
N GLU A 167 1.21 -4.43 40.45
CA GLU A 167 0.09 -5.21 39.93
C GLU A 167 0.50 -6.11 38.75
N ILE A 168 -0.29 -7.16 38.51
CA ILE A 168 -0.08 -8.10 37.40
C ILE A 168 -0.83 -7.62 36.17
N SER A 169 -0.10 -7.39 35.07
CA SER A 169 -0.72 -7.16 33.76
C SER A 169 -1.22 -8.47 33.15
N ARG A 170 -2.55 -8.60 33.03
CA ARG A 170 -3.21 -9.77 32.44
C ARG A 170 -3.44 -9.56 30.95
N GLY A 171 -2.92 -10.48 30.14
CA GLY A 171 -3.02 -10.44 28.68
C GLY A 171 -3.46 -11.77 28.09
N VAL A 172 -4.40 -11.74 27.13
CA VAL A 172 -4.80 -12.92 26.34
C VAL A 172 -4.53 -12.65 24.86
N LEU A 173 -3.87 -13.57 24.17
CA LEU A 173 -3.66 -13.51 22.73
C LEU A 173 -4.59 -14.50 22.01
N PHE A 174 -5.25 -14.04 20.94
CA PHE A 174 -6.09 -14.82 20.05
C PHE A 174 -5.49 -14.88 18.63
N PRO A 175 -4.95 -16.03 18.21
CA PRO A 175 -4.49 -16.23 16.84
C PRO A 175 -5.65 -16.20 15.83
N LYS A 176 -5.41 -15.64 14.64
CA LYS A 176 -6.41 -15.58 13.55
C LYS A 176 -6.47 -16.83 12.68
N HIS A 177 -5.37 -17.57 12.59
CA HIS A 177 -5.25 -18.80 11.80
C HIS A 177 -4.11 -19.67 12.35
N ARG A 178 -3.98 -20.91 11.87
CA ARG A 178 -3.06 -21.91 12.44
C ARG A 178 -1.62 -21.42 12.51
N THR A 179 -1.09 -20.82 11.44
CA THR A 179 0.30 -20.30 11.42
C THR A 179 0.53 -19.09 12.32
N ASP A 180 -0.50 -18.27 12.59
CA ASP A 180 -0.44 -17.16 13.55
C ASP A 180 -0.25 -17.64 15.00
N LEU A 181 -0.56 -18.91 15.30
CA LEU A 181 -0.21 -19.53 16.60
C LEU A 181 1.28 -19.41 16.88
N LEU A 182 2.14 -19.68 15.89
CA LEU A 182 3.59 -19.57 16.03
C LEU A 182 4.02 -18.12 16.28
N GLY A 183 3.41 -17.17 15.56
CA GLY A 183 3.63 -15.73 15.76
C GLY A 183 3.24 -15.26 17.17
N CYS A 184 2.09 -15.70 17.66
CA CYS A 184 1.65 -15.43 19.02
C CYS A 184 2.56 -16.10 20.06
N ALA A 185 2.99 -17.34 19.80
CA ALA A 185 3.85 -18.12 20.70
C ALA A 185 5.21 -17.44 20.93
N VAL A 186 5.89 -17.08 19.83
CA VAL A 186 7.19 -16.41 19.90
C VAL A 186 7.07 -15.03 20.55
N SER A 187 5.97 -14.31 20.28
CA SER A 187 5.69 -13.03 20.92
C SER A 187 5.58 -13.18 22.42
N VAL A 188 4.75 -14.11 22.93
CA VAL A 188 4.60 -14.38 24.37
C VAL A 188 5.93 -14.77 25.00
N GLN A 189 6.69 -15.68 24.38
CA GLN A 189 7.99 -16.10 24.88
C GLN A 189 8.95 -14.92 25.05
N ARG A 190 9.07 -14.07 24.02
CA ARG A 190 9.98 -12.92 24.06
C ARG A 190 9.50 -11.82 25.00
N MET A 191 8.19 -11.62 25.12
CA MET A 191 7.61 -10.71 26.10
C MET A 191 7.95 -11.12 27.54
N LEU A 192 7.77 -12.40 27.88
CA LEU A 192 8.12 -12.94 29.20
C LEU A 192 9.62 -12.83 29.49
N ALA A 193 10.46 -12.97 28.47
CA ALA A 193 11.91 -12.83 28.58
C ALA A 193 12.42 -11.37 28.50
N GLY A 194 11.56 -10.39 28.24
CA GLY A 194 11.96 -8.99 28.04
C GLY A 194 12.81 -8.74 26.79
N GLN A 195 12.72 -9.61 25.78
CA GLN A 195 13.56 -9.57 24.58
C GLN A 195 12.87 -8.80 23.43
N ILE A 196 12.96 -7.47 23.45
CA ILE A 196 12.41 -6.61 22.40
C ILE A 196 13.36 -6.41 21.21
N GLU A 197 12.84 -5.88 20.11
CA GLU A 197 13.59 -5.60 18.89
C GLU A 197 14.59 -4.45 19.07
N THR A 198 15.74 -4.57 18.41
CA THR A 198 16.75 -3.49 18.38
C THR A 198 16.25 -2.29 17.56
N MET A 199 16.24 -1.10 18.15
CA MET A 199 15.96 0.15 17.42
C MET A 199 17.23 0.71 16.76
N ARG A 200 17.10 1.17 15.51
CA ARG A 200 18.16 1.89 14.79
C ARG A 200 17.65 3.25 14.35
N VAL A 201 18.47 4.28 14.53
CA VAL A 201 18.16 5.64 14.07
C VAL A 201 18.51 5.73 12.58
N PRO A 202 17.58 6.13 11.69
CA PRO A 202 17.90 6.36 10.29
C PRO A 202 19.02 7.39 10.12
N ALA A 203 20.00 7.08 9.28
CA ALA A 203 21.16 7.94 9.06
C ALA A 203 20.95 8.84 7.84
N ASN A 204 21.15 10.15 8.04
CA ASN A 204 21.14 11.20 7.02
C ASN A 204 19.87 11.28 6.14
N PRO A 205 18.63 11.27 6.70
CA PRO A 205 17.41 11.40 5.89
C PRO A 205 17.31 12.79 5.22
N LEU A 206 17.65 12.87 3.93
CA LEU A 206 17.83 14.15 3.22
C LEU A 206 16.51 14.88 2.96
N ASP A 207 15.40 14.18 2.90
CA ASP A 207 14.07 14.75 2.76
C ASP A 207 13.63 15.50 4.04
N ILE A 208 13.95 14.97 5.22
CA ILE A 208 13.79 15.61 6.54
C ILE A 208 14.71 16.83 6.64
N LEU A 209 15.97 16.71 6.21
CA LEU A 209 16.89 17.85 6.14
C LEU A 209 16.32 18.97 5.26
N ALA A 210 15.79 18.62 4.09
CA ALA A 210 15.20 19.58 3.17
C ALA A 210 14.01 20.31 3.82
N GLN A 211 13.09 19.55 4.43
CA GLN A 211 11.94 20.10 5.14
C GLN A 211 12.35 21.08 6.25
N HIS A 212 13.28 20.68 7.11
CA HIS A 212 13.76 21.53 8.21
C HIS A 212 14.56 22.74 7.73
N THR A 213 15.32 22.62 6.64
CA THR A 213 16.07 23.76 6.08
C THR A 213 15.13 24.84 5.57
N VAL A 214 14.04 24.45 4.87
CA VAL A 214 13.00 25.41 4.45
C VAL A 214 12.33 26.05 5.67
N ALA A 215 12.01 25.27 6.70
CA ALA A 215 11.37 25.78 7.91
C ALA A 215 12.27 26.75 8.68
N ALA A 216 13.56 26.43 8.83
CA ALA A 216 14.51 27.24 9.57
C ALA A 216 14.81 28.57 8.84
N ALA A 217 14.87 28.58 7.50
CA ALA A 217 15.09 29.79 6.71
C ALA A 217 13.80 30.62 6.48
N ALA A 218 12.65 30.14 6.96
CA ALA A 218 11.35 30.75 6.67
C ALA A 218 11.13 32.11 7.34
N LEU A 219 11.77 32.34 8.49
CA LEU A 219 11.58 33.54 9.31
C LEU A 219 12.74 34.52 9.17
N GLU A 220 13.97 34.00 9.13
CA GLU A 220 15.20 34.79 9.11
C GLU A 220 16.21 34.17 8.14
N PRO A 221 17.13 34.97 7.57
CA PRO A 221 18.24 34.44 6.79
C PRO A 221 19.10 33.47 7.63
N LEU A 222 19.48 32.34 7.03
CA LEU A 222 20.37 31.37 7.68
C LEU A 222 21.77 31.42 7.07
N ASN A 223 22.79 31.40 7.92
CA ASN A 223 24.14 31.07 7.49
C ASN A 223 24.26 29.54 7.31
N ALA A 224 24.67 29.10 6.11
CA ALA A 224 24.71 27.70 5.72
C ALA A 224 25.67 26.86 6.57
N ASP A 225 26.85 27.39 6.93
CA ASP A 225 27.83 26.69 7.77
C ASP A 225 27.31 26.48 9.19
N ARG A 226 26.77 27.53 9.80
CA ARG A 226 26.17 27.42 11.15
C ARG A 226 24.98 26.47 11.16
N TRP A 227 24.20 26.42 10.07
CA TRP A 227 23.11 25.47 9.92
C TRP A 227 23.63 24.03 9.81
N PHE A 228 24.65 23.78 9.00
CA PHE A 228 25.31 22.47 8.90
C PHE A 228 25.84 21.98 10.25
N ASP A 229 26.55 22.83 10.99
CA ASP A 229 27.05 22.51 12.34
C ASP A 229 25.91 22.22 13.32
N THR A 230 24.76 22.88 13.15
CA THR A 230 23.57 22.65 13.97
C THR A 230 22.92 21.33 13.66
N VAL A 231 22.76 21.01 12.39
CA VAL A 231 22.21 19.73 11.92
C VAL A 231 23.04 18.55 12.43
N ARG A 232 24.38 18.64 12.35
CA ARG A 232 25.30 17.57 12.81
C ARG A 232 25.30 17.32 14.32
N ARG A 233 24.71 18.19 15.13
CA ARG A 233 24.50 17.92 16.57
C ARG A 233 23.38 16.92 16.83
N SER A 234 22.50 16.68 15.86
CA SER A 234 21.42 15.70 15.99
C SER A 234 21.90 14.29 15.63
N ALA A 235 21.32 13.27 16.28
CA ALA A 235 21.74 11.87 16.08
C ALA A 235 21.61 11.39 14.62
N PRO A 236 20.50 11.63 13.88
CA PRO A 236 20.36 11.16 12.50
C PRO A 236 21.41 11.73 11.54
N PHE A 237 21.93 12.93 11.81
CA PHE A 237 22.82 13.66 10.91
C PHE A 237 24.25 13.81 11.44
N ALA A 238 24.64 13.06 12.48
CA ALA A 238 25.95 13.17 13.12
C ALA A 238 27.12 13.00 12.13
N THR A 239 26.93 12.14 11.12
CA THR A 239 27.89 11.82 10.07
C THR A 239 27.55 12.44 8.71
N LEU A 240 26.63 13.42 8.64
CA LEU A 240 26.18 14.03 7.39
C LEU A 240 27.36 14.59 6.58
N PRO A 241 27.61 14.07 5.36
CA PRO A 241 28.65 14.61 4.49
C PRO A 241 28.28 16.02 4.03
N ARG A 242 29.28 16.92 3.99
CA ARG A 242 29.06 18.30 3.51
C ARG A 242 28.56 18.33 2.07
N GLY A 243 29.02 17.42 1.22
CA GLY A 243 28.56 17.31 -0.17
C GLY A 243 27.06 17.03 -0.29
N ALA A 244 26.53 16.09 0.52
CA ALA A 244 25.10 15.78 0.54
C ALA A 244 24.27 16.97 1.05
N PHE A 245 24.75 17.66 2.08
CA PHE A 245 24.13 18.89 2.59
C PHE A 245 24.03 19.97 1.50
N GLU A 246 25.15 20.29 0.83
CA GLU A 246 25.16 21.29 -0.25
C GLU A 246 24.28 20.88 -1.44
N ALA A 247 24.22 19.58 -1.78
CA ALA A 247 23.33 19.07 -2.82
C ALA A 247 21.85 19.26 -2.46
N THR A 248 21.47 19.07 -1.19
CA THR A 248 20.12 19.38 -0.70
C THR A 248 19.83 20.88 -0.78
N LEU A 249 20.80 21.75 -0.48
CA LEU A 249 20.63 23.21 -0.64
C LEU A 249 20.48 23.60 -2.13
N ASP A 250 21.22 22.94 -3.03
CA ASP A 250 21.11 23.14 -4.48
C ASP A 250 19.73 22.80 -5.01
N LEU A 251 19.20 21.66 -4.59
CA LEU A 251 17.83 21.25 -4.88
C LEU A 251 16.80 22.28 -4.41
N LEU A 252 16.92 22.78 -3.17
CA LEU A 252 15.98 23.74 -2.60
C LEU A 252 16.10 25.15 -3.20
N SER A 253 17.28 25.51 -3.70
CA SER A 253 17.57 26.82 -4.29
C SER A 253 17.21 26.90 -5.79
N GLY A 254 17.02 25.74 -6.43
CA GLY A 254 16.56 25.60 -7.82
C GLY A 254 17.68 25.32 -8.82
N LYS A 255 18.85 24.90 -8.35
CA LYS A 255 19.94 24.44 -9.21
C LYS A 255 19.69 22.98 -9.59
N TYR A 256 18.86 22.79 -10.62
CA TYR A 256 18.55 21.47 -11.16
C TYR A 256 19.50 21.09 -12.30
N PRO A 257 19.75 19.79 -12.53
CA PRO A 257 20.66 19.33 -13.57
C PRO A 257 20.09 19.47 -14.99
N SER A 258 18.80 19.75 -15.15
CA SER A 258 18.14 19.91 -16.46
C SER A 258 16.92 20.83 -16.42
N THR A 259 16.57 21.41 -17.56
CA THR A 259 15.34 22.20 -17.76
C THR A 259 14.06 21.36 -17.69
N GLU A 260 14.16 20.03 -17.78
CA GLU A 260 13.02 19.12 -17.57
C GLU A 260 12.44 19.26 -16.14
N PHE A 261 13.23 19.79 -15.19
CA PHE A 261 12.78 20.12 -13.83
C PHE A 261 12.14 21.51 -13.70
N ALA A 262 11.88 22.23 -14.80
CA ALA A 262 11.34 23.60 -14.75
C ALA A 262 10.01 23.72 -13.99
N GLU A 263 9.25 22.63 -13.87
CA GLU A 263 8.02 22.59 -13.08
C GLU A 263 8.27 22.64 -11.56
N LEU A 264 9.47 22.27 -11.10
CA LEU A 264 9.85 22.36 -9.69
C LEU A 264 10.13 23.81 -9.32
N ARG A 265 9.36 24.30 -8.34
CA ARG A 265 9.56 25.64 -7.79
C ARG A 265 10.59 25.59 -6.65
N PRO A 266 11.73 26.30 -6.76
CA PRO A 266 12.64 26.47 -5.64
C PRO A 266 11.94 27.14 -4.44
N ARG A 267 12.41 26.80 -3.24
CA ARG A 267 11.86 27.29 -1.96
C ARG A 267 12.73 28.33 -1.31
N LEU A 268 14.02 28.27 -1.57
CA LEU A 268 15.03 29.16 -1.02
C LEU A 268 15.77 29.90 -2.14
N VAL A 269 16.52 30.91 -1.73
CA VAL A 269 17.59 31.52 -2.52
C VAL A 269 18.87 31.29 -1.73
N TYR A 270 19.90 30.77 -2.40
CA TYR A 270 21.20 30.51 -1.78
C TYR A 270 22.24 31.44 -2.40
N ASP A 271 22.70 32.41 -1.61
CA ASP A 271 23.86 33.23 -1.93
C ASP A 271 25.11 32.50 -1.46
N ARG A 272 25.90 32.02 -2.42
CA ARG A 272 27.10 31.23 -2.17
C ARG A 272 28.31 32.08 -1.81
N ASP A 273 28.32 33.35 -2.16
CA ASP A 273 29.43 34.26 -1.85
C ASP A 273 29.38 34.62 -0.36
N THR A 274 28.18 34.84 0.17
CA THR A 274 27.96 35.13 1.60
C THR A 274 27.63 33.89 2.43
N GLY A 275 27.34 32.75 1.80
CA GLY A 275 26.88 31.53 2.47
C GLY A 275 25.51 31.68 3.12
N THR A 276 24.63 32.52 2.56
CA THR A 276 23.34 32.88 3.17
C THR A 276 22.16 32.26 2.41
N LEU A 277 21.28 31.58 3.15
CA LEU A 277 20.00 31.06 2.67
C LEU A 277 18.87 32.01 3.07
N THR A 278 18.02 32.38 2.12
CA THR A 278 16.82 33.19 2.37
C THR A 278 15.58 32.51 1.80
N ALA A 279 14.46 32.65 2.49
CA ALA A 279 13.19 32.09 2.03
C ALA A 279 12.61 32.86 0.83
N ARG A 280 12.04 32.12 -0.12
CA ARG A 280 11.15 32.70 -1.14
C ARG A 280 9.74 32.92 -0.55
N PRO A 281 8.93 33.82 -1.15
CA PRO A 281 7.56 34.05 -0.71
C PRO A 281 6.75 32.75 -0.59
N GLY A 282 6.15 32.53 0.58
CA GLY A 282 5.33 31.36 0.88
C GLY A 282 6.06 30.15 1.47
N ALA A 283 7.38 30.21 1.68
CA ALA A 283 8.16 29.12 2.31
C ALA A 283 7.65 28.76 3.71
N GLN A 284 7.38 29.75 4.56
CA GLN A 284 6.81 29.54 5.89
C GLN A 284 5.48 28.79 5.82
N ARG A 285 4.57 29.26 4.97
CA ARG A 285 3.24 28.66 4.77
C ARG A 285 3.36 27.20 4.30
N LEU A 286 4.31 26.92 3.41
CA LEU A 286 4.58 25.58 2.92
C LEU A 286 5.08 24.66 4.05
N ALA A 287 6.06 25.11 4.83
CA ALA A 287 6.64 24.33 5.92
C ALA A 287 5.62 23.97 7.00
N VAL A 288 4.82 24.95 7.48
CA VAL A 288 3.85 24.72 8.56
C VAL A 288 2.66 23.84 8.16
N THR A 289 2.35 23.76 6.86
CA THR A 289 1.22 22.95 6.35
C THR A 289 1.61 21.62 5.72
N SER A 290 2.90 21.27 5.80
CA SER A 290 3.45 20.00 5.29
C SER A 290 2.86 18.78 5.99
N GLY A 291 2.58 18.87 7.30
CA GLY A 291 2.14 17.75 8.13
C GLY A 291 3.29 16.97 8.78
N GLY A 292 4.55 17.40 8.58
CA GLY A 292 5.73 16.81 9.19
C GLY A 292 6.27 15.60 8.42
N ALA A 293 6.68 14.56 9.15
CA ALA A 293 7.34 13.38 8.59
C ALA A 293 6.39 12.23 8.25
N ILE A 294 5.16 12.21 8.77
CA ILE A 294 4.22 11.11 8.51
C ILE A 294 3.69 11.26 7.07
N PRO A 295 3.86 10.26 6.19
CA PRO A 295 3.44 10.37 4.80
C PRO A 295 1.91 10.44 4.67
N ASP A 296 1.45 11.15 3.64
CA ASP A 296 0.03 11.20 3.28
C ASP A 296 -0.37 9.90 2.56
N ARG A 297 -1.25 9.12 3.18
CA ARG A 297 -1.75 7.84 2.65
C ARG A 297 -3.11 7.97 1.95
N GLY A 298 -3.60 9.19 1.68
CA GLY A 298 -4.85 9.42 0.94
C GLY A 298 -6.10 9.10 1.77
N LEU A 299 -6.38 9.90 2.80
CA LEU A 299 -7.58 9.77 3.63
C LEU A 299 -8.55 10.96 3.40
N PHE A 300 -9.84 10.68 3.26
CA PHE A 300 -10.95 11.63 3.12
C PHE A 300 -11.61 11.93 4.46
N THR A 301 -11.84 13.20 4.78
CA THR A 301 -12.56 13.57 6.02
C THR A 301 -14.06 13.35 5.89
N VAL A 302 -14.69 12.85 6.96
CA VAL A 302 -16.15 12.62 7.04
C VAL A 302 -16.80 13.65 7.96
N TRP A 303 -17.85 14.32 7.48
CA TRP A 303 -18.52 15.43 8.16
C TRP A 303 -20.02 15.26 8.25
N LEU A 304 -20.62 15.74 9.33
CA LEU A 304 -22.06 15.76 9.54
C LEU A 304 -22.73 16.82 8.65
N ALA A 305 -23.70 16.41 7.84
CA ALA A 305 -24.51 17.28 6.98
C ALA A 305 -25.67 17.91 7.78
N THR A 306 -25.34 18.78 8.73
CA THR A 306 -26.32 19.58 9.49
C THR A 306 -25.96 21.08 9.42
N GLU A 307 -26.83 21.94 9.96
CA GLU A 307 -26.57 23.38 10.07
C GLU A 307 -25.25 23.72 10.79
N LYS A 308 -24.77 22.83 11.67
CA LYS A 308 -23.43 22.89 12.28
C LYS A 308 -22.59 21.69 11.83
N PRO A 309 -21.79 21.83 10.75
CA PRO A 309 -20.95 20.74 10.28
C PRO A 309 -19.93 20.36 11.35
N SER A 310 -20.04 19.13 11.85
CA SER A 310 -19.09 18.53 12.80
C SER A 310 -18.33 17.39 12.13
N ARG A 311 -17.08 17.19 12.53
CA ARG A 311 -16.24 16.15 11.95
C ARG A 311 -16.50 14.81 12.66
N VAL A 312 -16.81 13.78 11.88
CA VAL A 312 -17.13 12.44 12.38
C VAL A 312 -15.92 11.51 12.29
N GLY A 313 -15.12 11.60 11.22
CA GLY A 313 -13.95 10.74 11.08
C GLY A 313 -13.14 10.92 9.80
N GLU A 314 -12.38 9.88 9.41
CA GLU A 314 -11.68 9.78 8.12
C GLU A 314 -11.83 8.38 7.48
N LEU A 315 -12.03 8.34 6.17
CA LEU A 315 -12.07 7.13 5.33
C LEU A 315 -10.86 7.07 4.40
N ASP A 316 -10.52 5.87 3.93
CA ASP A 316 -9.54 5.67 2.87
C ASP A 316 -10.05 6.19 1.52
N GLU A 317 -9.18 6.77 0.70
CA GLU A 317 -9.51 7.30 -0.64
C GLU A 317 -10.12 6.23 -1.55
N GLU A 318 -9.62 5.01 -1.49
CA GLU A 318 -10.14 3.92 -2.32
C GLU A 318 -11.52 3.46 -1.83
N MET A 319 -11.75 3.47 -0.51
CA MET A 319 -13.08 3.23 0.07
C MET A 319 -14.08 4.29 -0.37
N VAL A 320 -13.67 5.57 -0.41
CA VAL A 320 -14.53 6.67 -0.87
C VAL A 320 -14.81 6.57 -2.37
N TYR A 321 -13.81 6.19 -3.17
CA TYR A 321 -13.98 5.95 -4.60
C TYR A 321 -15.03 4.85 -4.89
N GLU A 322 -15.08 3.83 -4.03
CA GLU A 322 -16.07 2.75 -4.11
C GLU A 322 -17.42 3.08 -3.42
N SER A 323 -17.60 4.30 -2.90
CA SER A 323 -18.83 4.71 -2.21
C SER A 323 -19.69 5.63 -3.07
N ARG A 324 -21.01 5.60 -2.85
CA ARG A 324 -22.00 6.47 -3.53
C ARG A 324 -22.86 7.23 -2.52
N PRO A 325 -23.37 8.43 -2.87
CA PRO A 325 -24.44 9.07 -2.10
C PRO A 325 -25.64 8.12 -1.92
N GLY A 326 -26.10 7.99 -0.68
CA GLY A 326 -27.12 7.03 -0.25
C GLY A 326 -26.55 5.83 0.50
N ASP A 327 -25.28 5.48 0.31
CA ASP A 327 -24.65 4.35 1.01
C ASP A 327 -24.57 4.62 2.52
N VAL A 328 -24.74 3.56 3.32
CA VAL A 328 -24.60 3.62 4.78
C VAL A 328 -23.27 2.97 5.17
N ILE A 329 -22.45 3.70 5.92
CA ILE A 329 -21.11 3.28 6.38
C ILE A 329 -21.05 3.27 7.91
N SER A 330 -20.26 2.37 8.47
CA SER A 330 -20.04 2.32 9.93
C SER A 330 -18.73 3.01 10.30
N LEU A 331 -18.78 3.93 11.28
CA LEU A 331 -17.61 4.61 11.86
C LEU A 331 -17.82 4.80 13.36
N GLY A 332 -16.92 4.28 14.18
CA GLY A 332 -16.98 4.37 15.63
C GLY A 332 -18.18 3.64 16.22
N ALA A 333 -18.52 2.46 15.68
CA ALA A 333 -19.74 1.70 16.02
C ALA A 333 -21.08 2.41 15.74
N THR A 334 -21.05 3.54 15.02
CA THR A 334 -22.26 4.28 14.62
C THR A 334 -22.45 4.21 13.11
N SER A 335 -23.68 3.98 12.66
CA SER A 335 -24.06 3.97 11.24
C SER A 335 -24.34 5.38 10.72
N TRP A 336 -23.75 5.72 9.57
CA TRP A 336 -23.82 7.03 8.92
C TRP A 336 -24.23 6.89 7.45
N ARG A 337 -25.25 7.60 6.99
CA ARG A 337 -25.64 7.63 5.57
C ARG A 337 -24.92 8.76 4.83
N ILE A 338 -24.24 8.42 3.75
CA ILE A 338 -23.59 9.39 2.86
C ILE A 338 -24.66 10.21 2.14
N THR A 339 -24.63 11.53 2.28
CA THR A 339 -25.50 12.45 1.53
C THR A 339 -24.80 12.99 0.28
N GLU A 340 -23.50 13.25 0.37
CA GLU A 340 -22.72 13.83 -0.72
C GLU A 340 -21.24 13.43 -0.58
N ILE A 341 -20.60 13.13 -1.71
CA ILE A 341 -19.15 12.92 -1.80
C ILE A 341 -18.58 14.05 -2.64
N THR A 342 -17.73 14.86 -2.04
CA THR A 342 -17.04 15.96 -2.72
C THR A 342 -15.59 15.59 -3.02
N HIS A 343 -14.84 16.50 -3.66
CA HIS A 343 -13.45 16.26 -4.01
C HIS A 343 -12.48 16.14 -2.81
N ASP A 344 -12.88 16.53 -1.58
CA ASP A 344 -12.02 16.52 -0.39
C ASP A 344 -12.67 15.98 0.90
N ARG A 345 -13.97 15.70 0.89
CA ARG A 345 -14.72 15.22 2.06
C ARG A 345 -15.97 14.44 1.69
N VAL A 346 -16.43 13.62 2.62
CA VAL A 346 -17.70 12.90 2.58
C VAL A 346 -18.66 13.56 3.58
N LEU A 347 -19.85 13.94 3.13
CA LEU A 347 -20.92 14.46 3.99
C LEU A 347 -21.88 13.33 4.35
N VAL A 348 -22.24 13.23 5.63
CA VAL A 348 -23.07 12.15 6.18
C VAL A 348 -24.14 12.66 7.14
N ILE A 349 -25.22 11.90 7.28
CA ILE A 349 -26.22 12.07 8.35
C ILE A 349 -26.29 10.81 9.22
N PRO A 350 -26.70 10.91 10.50
CA PRO A 350 -26.87 9.73 11.35
C PRO A 350 -27.90 8.77 10.74
N ALA A 351 -27.60 7.47 10.73
CA ALA A 351 -28.50 6.42 10.27
C ALA A 351 -28.50 5.23 11.26
N PRO A 352 -28.81 5.46 12.56
CA PRO A 352 -28.77 4.42 13.59
C PRO A 352 -29.72 3.26 13.26
N GLY A 353 -29.29 2.04 13.58
CA GLY A 353 -30.06 0.81 13.34
C GLY A 353 -30.20 0.41 11.87
N GLN A 354 -29.49 1.07 10.95
CA GLN A 354 -29.43 0.65 9.55
C GLN A 354 -28.18 -0.18 9.28
N PRO A 355 -28.31 -1.26 8.45
CA PRO A 355 -27.17 -2.02 7.98
C PRO A 355 -26.12 -1.13 7.32
N ALA A 356 -24.88 -1.23 7.77
CA ALA A 356 -23.80 -0.36 7.35
C ALA A 356 -22.59 -1.14 6.84
N ARG A 357 -21.98 -0.64 5.76
CA ARG A 357 -20.73 -1.17 5.19
C ARG A 357 -19.55 -0.76 6.07
N LEU A 358 -18.66 -1.70 6.42
CA LEU A 358 -17.43 -1.37 7.14
C LEU A 358 -16.39 -0.75 6.19
N PRO A 359 -15.70 0.32 6.61
CA PRO A 359 -14.58 0.87 5.85
C PRO A 359 -13.39 -0.08 5.78
N PHE A 360 -12.64 -0.02 4.68
CA PHE A 360 -11.31 -0.62 4.57
C PHE A 360 -10.24 0.47 4.50
N TRP A 361 -9.01 0.11 4.90
CA TRP A 361 -7.82 0.95 4.83
C TRP A 361 -6.67 0.10 4.29
N ARG A 362 -5.96 0.56 3.26
CA ARG A 362 -4.75 -0.13 2.78
C ARG A 362 -3.53 0.44 3.50
N GLY A 363 -2.74 -0.42 4.14
CA GLY A 363 -1.50 -0.03 4.81
C GLY A 363 -0.31 -0.74 4.17
N ASP A 364 0.81 -0.02 4.03
CA ASP A 364 2.13 -0.66 3.89
C ASP A 364 2.53 -1.18 5.28
N ASP A 365 2.61 -2.51 5.42
CA ASP A 365 3.20 -3.17 6.59
C ASP A 365 4.72 -3.19 6.46
N VAL A 366 5.42 -2.83 7.54
CA VAL A 366 6.89 -2.81 7.59
C VAL A 366 7.47 -4.23 7.60
N GLY A 367 6.64 -5.23 7.92
CA GLY A 367 7.00 -6.64 8.02
C GLY A 367 7.78 -6.98 9.28
N ARG A 368 7.89 -8.29 9.55
CA ARG A 368 8.62 -8.85 10.68
C ARG A 368 10.12 -8.58 10.56
N SER A 369 10.75 -8.25 11.69
CA SER A 369 12.20 -8.10 11.77
C SER A 369 12.91 -9.45 11.68
N ALA A 370 14.13 -9.46 11.16
CA ALA A 370 14.88 -10.70 11.03
C ALA A 370 15.25 -11.33 12.39
N GLU A 371 15.40 -10.52 13.44
CA GLU A 371 15.64 -10.98 14.81
C GLU A 371 14.44 -11.75 15.38
N LEU A 372 13.23 -11.22 15.18
CA LEU A 372 11.99 -11.90 15.56
C LEU A 372 11.75 -13.13 14.69
N GLY A 373 12.06 -13.03 13.39
CA GLY A 373 12.01 -14.14 12.45
C GLY A 373 12.92 -15.32 12.83
N ALA A 374 14.17 -15.04 13.18
CA ALA A 374 15.09 -16.08 13.66
C ALA A 374 14.57 -16.74 14.96
N ALA A 375 14.02 -15.96 15.89
CA ALA A 375 13.43 -16.51 17.11
C ALA A 375 12.19 -17.38 16.82
N LEU A 376 11.37 -17.01 15.83
CA LEU A 376 10.24 -17.81 15.39
C LEU A 376 10.73 -19.14 14.81
N GLY A 377 11.72 -19.10 13.92
CA GLY A 377 12.32 -20.29 13.33
C GLY A 377 12.92 -21.25 14.38
N ALA A 378 13.63 -20.68 15.37
CA ALA A 378 14.22 -21.45 16.46
C ALA A 378 13.15 -22.12 17.34
N LEU A 379 12.07 -21.39 17.70
CA LEU A 379 10.96 -21.95 18.48
C LEU A 379 10.22 -23.03 17.69
N THR A 380 9.95 -22.81 16.39
CA THR A 380 9.33 -23.82 15.52
C THR A 380 10.19 -25.09 15.47
N GLY A 381 11.51 -24.94 15.34
CA GLY A 381 12.45 -26.06 15.30
C GLY A 381 12.57 -26.81 16.63
N GLU A 382 12.52 -26.10 17.75
CA GLU A 382 12.44 -26.67 19.10
C GLU A 382 11.18 -27.52 19.23
N LEU A 383 10.02 -26.92 19.00
CA LEU A 383 8.71 -27.55 19.18
C LEU A 383 8.50 -28.77 18.26
N ALA A 384 8.94 -28.69 17.00
CA ALA A 384 8.79 -29.78 16.04
C ALA A 384 9.60 -31.05 16.38
N ARG A 385 10.58 -30.96 17.30
CA ARG A 385 11.43 -32.08 17.74
C ARG A 385 10.95 -32.74 19.04
N LEU A 386 10.06 -32.08 19.78
CA LEU A 386 9.56 -32.60 21.05
C LEU A 386 8.59 -33.77 20.82
N ASN A 387 8.58 -34.72 21.76
CA ASN A 387 7.47 -35.67 21.83
C ASN A 387 6.20 -34.99 22.40
N ARG A 388 5.06 -35.67 22.33
CA ARG A 388 3.76 -35.07 22.70
C ARG A 388 3.69 -34.59 24.16
N ASP A 389 4.31 -35.30 25.10
CA ASP A 389 4.32 -34.92 26.52
C ASP A 389 5.23 -33.72 26.78
N GLU A 390 6.44 -33.74 26.22
CA GLU A 390 7.39 -32.61 26.28
C GLU A 390 6.81 -31.35 25.63
N PHE A 391 6.14 -31.51 24.48
CA PHE A 391 5.45 -30.45 23.78
C PHE A 391 4.34 -29.83 24.64
N GLY A 392 3.49 -30.66 25.25
CA GLY A 392 2.44 -30.20 26.15
C GLY A 392 3.00 -29.39 27.33
N LYS A 393 4.07 -29.87 27.96
CA LYS A 393 4.78 -29.14 29.03
C LYS A 393 5.33 -27.80 28.54
N ARG A 394 5.88 -27.77 27.33
CA ARG A 394 6.44 -26.55 26.74
C ARG A 394 5.38 -25.50 26.43
N CYS A 395 4.23 -25.91 25.89
CA CYS A 395 3.07 -25.05 25.65
C CYS A 395 2.45 -24.56 26.96
N ALA A 396 2.33 -25.42 27.98
CA ALA A 396 1.85 -25.03 29.31
C ALA A 396 2.74 -23.95 29.96
N ALA A 397 4.06 -24.02 29.79
CA ALA A 397 5.00 -23.00 30.27
C ALA A 397 4.80 -21.63 29.58
N LEU A 398 4.18 -21.59 28.40
CA LEU A 398 3.78 -20.37 27.68
C LEU A 398 2.30 -20.01 27.91
N SER A 399 1.63 -20.67 28.86
CA SER A 399 0.22 -20.47 29.22
C SER A 399 -0.73 -20.67 28.04
N PHE A 400 -0.53 -21.74 27.28
CA PHE A 400 -1.46 -22.19 26.24
C PHE A 400 -2.66 -22.89 26.88
N ASP A 401 -3.83 -22.78 26.25
CA ASP A 401 -4.93 -23.70 26.52
C ASP A 401 -4.74 -25.02 25.75
N ASP A 402 -5.59 -25.99 26.05
CA ASP A 402 -5.51 -27.33 25.47
C ASP A 402 -5.70 -27.28 23.95
N TYR A 403 -6.66 -26.50 23.47
CA TYR A 403 -6.92 -26.34 22.02
C TYR A 403 -5.77 -25.66 21.28
N ALA A 404 -5.12 -24.64 21.86
CA ALA A 404 -3.92 -24.06 21.24
C ALA A 404 -2.78 -25.09 21.14
N THR A 405 -2.63 -25.92 22.17
CA THR A 405 -1.62 -26.99 22.22
C THR A 405 -1.90 -28.07 21.18
N ASP A 406 -3.15 -28.48 21.01
CA ASP A 406 -3.57 -29.49 20.01
C ASP A 406 -3.44 -28.96 18.58
N ASN A 407 -3.90 -27.74 18.33
CA ASN A 407 -3.84 -27.13 17.01
C ASN A 407 -2.41 -26.90 16.53
N LEU A 408 -1.53 -26.45 17.43
CA LEU A 408 -0.12 -26.25 17.10
C LEU A 408 0.61 -27.58 16.87
N TRP A 409 0.32 -28.60 17.67
CA TRP A 409 0.85 -29.94 17.44
C TRP A 409 0.42 -30.48 16.08
N GLY A 410 -0.88 -30.42 15.78
CA GLY A 410 -1.42 -30.83 14.49
C GLY A 410 -0.78 -30.06 13.33
N LEU A 411 -0.57 -28.75 13.48
CA LEU A 411 0.03 -27.94 12.41
C LEU A 411 1.44 -28.42 12.06
N LEU A 412 2.27 -28.67 13.08
CA LEU A 412 3.65 -29.12 12.87
C LEU A 412 3.70 -30.56 12.37
N ASP A 413 2.79 -31.42 12.81
CA ASP A 413 2.68 -32.80 12.33
C ASP A 413 2.22 -32.86 10.87
N ASP A 414 1.18 -32.10 10.51
CA ASP A 414 0.68 -31.96 9.14
C ASP A 414 1.79 -31.43 8.21
N GLN A 415 2.52 -30.40 8.64
CA GLN A 415 3.64 -29.83 7.86
C GLN A 415 4.75 -30.86 7.63
N ARG A 416 5.10 -31.61 8.68
CA ARG A 416 6.11 -32.67 8.61
C ARG A 416 5.64 -33.84 7.74
N ALA A 417 4.36 -34.20 7.79
CA ALA A 417 3.79 -35.24 6.93
C ALA A 417 3.84 -34.82 5.45
N ALA A 418 3.52 -33.55 5.15
CA ALA A 418 3.52 -33.02 3.78
C ALA A 418 4.93 -32.92 3.17
N THR A 419 5.90 -32.41 3.93
CA THR A 419 7.20 -31.98 3.36
C THR A 419 8.42 -32.68 3.96
N ARG A 420 8.22 -33.56 4.95
CA ARG A 420 9.25 -34.24 5.77
C ARG A 420 10.13 -33.31 6.61
N VAL A 421 10.05 -32.01 6.40
CA VAL A 421 10.89 -30.99 7.03
C VAL A 421 10.01 -29.82 7.46
N VAL A 422 10.16 -29.35 8.69
CA VAL A 422 9.53 -28.10 9.11
C VAL A 422 10.54 -26.97 8.92
N PRO A 423 10.18 -25.85 8.25
CA PRO A 423 11.05 -24.68 8.11
C PRO A 423 11.43 -24.07 9.45
N THR A 424 12.70 -23.69 9.62
CA THR A 424 13.28 -23.14 10.85
C THR A 424 14.30 -22.05 10.52
N ASP A 425 14.95 -21.48 11.54
CA ASP A 425 16.06 -20.55 11.40
C ASP A 425 17.30 -21.17 10.73
N THR A 426 17.47 -22.48 10.86
CA THR A 426 18.64 -23.22 10.35
C THR A 426 18.32 -24.15 9.17
N THR A 427 17.04 -24.32 8.82
CA THR A 427 16.60 -25.13 7.68
C THR A 427 15.50 -24.41 6.93
N LEU A 428 15.81 -23.90 5.73
CA LEU A 428 14.84 -23.36 4.78
C LEU A 428 14.28 -24.50 3.94
N LEU A 429 13.08 -24.32 3.40
CA LEU A 429 12.42 -25.30 2.55
C LEU A 429 12.01 -24.65 1.24
N VAL A 430 12.33 -25.29 0.12
CA VAL A 430 11.78 -24.97 -1.19
C VAL A 430 10.74 -26.04 -1.51
N GLU A 431 9.47 -25.64 -1.48
CA GLU A 431 8.35 -26.51 -1.79
C GLU A 431 7.87 -26.26 -3.22
N ARG A 432 7.60 -27.33 -3.95
CA ARG A 432 7.12 -27.27 -5.34
C ARG A 432 5.87 -28.11 -5.51
N PHE A 433 4.85 -27.52 -6.11
CA PHE A 433 3.64 -28.23 -6.50
C PHE A 433 3.05 -27.57 -7.75
N ARG A 434 2.12 -28.27 -8.41
CA ARG A 434 1.34 -27.70 -9.52
C ARG A 434 0.02 -27.17 -9.01
N ASP A 435 -0.37 -25.98 -9.46
CA ASP A 435 -1.72 -25.48 -9.21
C ASP A 435 -2.74 -26.17 -10.14
N GLU A 436 -4.02 -25.86 -9.96
CA GLU A 436 -5.11 -26.48 -10.72
C GLU A 436 -5.04 -26.21 -12.22
N LEU A 437 -4.35 -25.14 -12.64
CA LEU A 437 -4.13 -24.82 -14.06
C LEU A 437 -2.92 -25.58 -14.64
N GLY A 438 -2.18 -26.31 -13.80
CA GLY A 438 -0.96 -27.02 -14.17
C GLY A 438 0.30 -26.17 -14.02
N ASP A 439 0.20 -24.88 -13.68
CA ASP A 439 1.36 -24.01 -13.48
C ASP A 439 2.13 -24.44 -12.24
N TRP A 440 3.45 -24.30 -12.29
CA TRP A 440 4.30 -24.58 -11.15
C TRP A 440 4.25 -23.46 -10.13
N ARG A 441 4.17 -23.84 -8.85
CA ARG A 441 4.39 -22.98 -7.70
C ARG A 441 5.67 -23.42 -7.03
N VAL A 442 6.64 -22.52 -6.94
CA VAL A 442 7.90 -22.72 -6.23
C VAL A 442 7.92 -21.75 -5.04
N ILE A 443 7.85 -22.29 -3.84
CA ILE A 443 7.71 -21.51 -2.60
C ILE A 443 8.95 -21.70 -1.74
N LEU A 444 9.64 -20.61 -1.44
CA LEU A 444 10.66 -20.58 -0.39
C LEU A 444 9.97 -20.32 0.95
N HIS A 445 10.05 -21.27 1.87
CA HIS A 445 9.67 -21.09 3.27
C HIS A 445 10.88 -20.68 4.10
N SER A 446 10.74 -19.53 4.77
CA SER A 446 11.79 -18.94 5.57
C SER A 446 11.17 -18.06 6.65
N PRO A 447 11.62 -18.13 7.91
CA PRO A 447 11.01 -17.32 8.97
C PRO A 447 11.60 -15.90 9.06
N TYR A 448 12.60 -15.53 8.25
CA TYR A 448 13.40 -14.31 8.41
C TYR A 448 12.69 -12.97 8.12
N GLY A 449 11.42 -12.97 7.72
CA GLY A 449 10.60 -11.76 7.62
C GLY A 449 10.71 -11.01 6.29
N LEU A 450 9.73 -10.15 6.01
CA LEU A 450 9.59 -9.43 4.75
C LEU A 450 10.77 -8.48 4.48
N ARG A 451 11.43 -7.98 5.53
CA ARG A 451 12.62 -7.12 5.38
C ARG A 451 13.81 -7.84 4.71
N VAL A 452 13.84 -9.17 4.79
CA VAL A 452 14.83 -10.03 4.15
C VAL A 452 14.27 -10.61 2.84
N HIS A 453 12.98 -11.00 2.82
CA HIS A 453 12.37 -11.63 1.64
C HIS A 453 12.05 -10.63 0.52
N GLY A 454 11.69 -9.39 0.84
CA GLY A 454 11.47 -8.32 -0.14
C GLY A 454 12.67 -8.10 -1.07
N PRO A 455 13.88 -7.82 -0.56
CA PRO A 455 15.06 -7.65 -1.41
C PRO A 455 15.48 -8.97 -2.10
N LEU A 456 15.30 -10.12 -1.45
CA LEU A 456 15.56 -11.41 -2.09
C LEU A 456 14.61 -11.67 -3.28
N ALA A 457 13.34 -11.28 -3.18
CA ALA A 457 12.37 -11.40 -4.27
C ALA A 457 12.75 -10.53 -5.48
N LEU A 458 13.37 -9.36 -5.27
CA LEU A 458 13.92 -8.55 -6.37
C LEU A 458 15.03 -9.31 -7.11
N ALA A 459 15.97 -9.89 -6.35
CA ALA A 459 17.07 -10.67 -6.92
C ALA A 459 16.57 -11.92 -7.66
N VAL A 460 15.58 -12.62 -7.10
CA VAL A 460 14.92 -13.77 -7.75
C VAL A 460 14.20 -13.33 -9.04
N GLY A 461 13.45 -12.22 -9.01
CA GLY A 461 12.77 -11.69 -10.19
C GLY A 461 13.73 -11.35 -11.32
N ARG A 462 14.90 -10.76 -11.01
CA ARG A 462 15.96 -10.54 -11.99
C ARG A 462 16.47 -11.86 -12.59
N ARG A 463 16.75 -12.85 -11.74
CA ARG A 463 17.22 -14.17 -12.18
C ARG A 463 16.21 -14.90 -13.05
N LEU A 464 14.91 -14.79 -12.77
CA LEU A 464 13.84 -15.33 -13.61
C LEU A 464 13.86 -14.74 -15.02
N ARG A 465 13.98 -13.41 -15.12
CA ARG A 465 14.11 -12.74 -16.42
C ARG A 465 15.38 -13.13 -17.18
N GLU A 466 16.52 -13.11 -16.50
CA GLU A 466 17.83 -13.34 -17.16
C GLU A 466 18.08 -14.81 -17.55
N ARG A 467 17.66 -15.77 -16.71
CA ARG A 467 17.99 -17.19 -16.92
C ARG A 467 16.85 -18.00 -17.52
N TYR A 468 15.61 -17.61 -17.27
CA TYR A 468 14.43 -18.39 -17.65
C TYR A 468 13.50 -17.64 -18.63
N ASP A 469 13.80 -16.39 -18.98
CA ASP A 469 12.96 -15.53 -19.85
C ASP A 469 11.51 -15.39 -19.32
N ILE A 470 11.36 -15.39 -18.00
CA ILE A 470 10.07 -15.26 -17.31
C ILE A 470 10.00 -13.88 -16.67
N ASP A 471 9.11 -13.03 -17.18
CA ASP A 471 8.81 -11.71 -16.62
C ASP A 471 7.70 -11.79 -15.55
N GLU A 472 7.92 -12.66 -14.56
CA GLU A 472 7.07 -12.77 -13.38
C GLU A 472 7.76 -12.15 -12.17
N LYS A 473 7.00 -11.38 -11.38
CA LYS A 473 7.48 -10.80 -10.12
C LYS A 473 7.12 -11.72 -8.95
N PRO A 474 8.13 -12.27 -8.24
CA PRO A 474 7.88 -13.06 -7.05
C PRO A 474 7.16 -12.24 -5.98
N THR A 475 6.25 -12.89 -5.25
CA THR A 475 5.56 -12.25 -4.12
C THR A 475 6.26 -12.59 -2.82
N ALA A 476 6.68 -11.58 -2.07
CA ALA A 476 7.33 -11.74 -0.78
C ALA A 476 6.34 -11.54 0.37
N SER A 477 6.55 -12.26 1.46
CA SER A 477 5.80 -12.15 2.72
C SER A 477 6.75 -12.36 3.91
N ASP A 478 6.23 -12.34 5.14
CA ASP A 478 7.05 -12.61 6.32
C ASP A 478 7.56 -14.05 6.41
N ASP A 479 6.79 -15.02 5.90
CA ASP A 479 7.10 -16.45 6.05
C ASP A 479 7.70 -17.08 4.77
N GLY A 480 7.88 -16.30 3.71
CA GLY A 480 8.45 -16.83 2.47
C GLY A 480 8.28 -15.99 1.21
N ILE A 481 8.71 -16.58 0.09
CA ILE A 481 8.57 -16.03 -1.27
C ILE A 481 7.83 -17.04 -2.13
N VAL A 482 6.81 -16.57 -2.85
CA VAL A 482 6.05 -17.35 -3.82
C VAL A 482 6.48 -16.96 -5.23
N VAL A 483 6.87 -17.95 -6.03
CA VAL A 483 7.14 -17.83 -7.46
C VAL A 483 6.15 -18.72 -8.20
N ARG A 484 5.46 -18.18 -9.21
CA ARG A 484 4.72 -19.00 -10.18
C ARG A 484 5.55 -19.07 -11.47
N LEU A 485 5.42 -20.20 -12.16
CA LEU A 485 6.10 -20.48 -13.41
C LEU A 485 5.11 -21.21 -14.34
N PRO A 486 5.00 -20.81 -15.61
CA PRO A 486 4.18 -21.54 -16.57
C PRO A 486 4.74 -22.95 -16.78
N ASP A 487 3.87 -23.92 -17.08
CA ASP A 487 4.25 -25.31 -17.36
C ASP A 487 4.93 -25.43 -18.74
N THR A 488 6.21 -25.05 -18.81
CA THR A 488 7.01 -25.04 -20.06
C THR A 488 8.02 -26.21 -20.15
N GLY A 489 8.05 -27.11 -19.17
CA GLY A 489 8.93 -28.28 -19.15
C GLY A 489 8.72 -29.21 -17.94
N ASP A 490 9.41 -30.35 -17.93
CA ASP A 490 9.17 -31.43 -16.96
C ASP A 490 9.69 -31.15 -15.54
N THR A 491 10.55 -30.16 -15.31
CA THR A 491 11.11 -29.88 -13.97
C THR A 491 11.26 -28.39 -13.70
N PRO A 492 10.58 -27.83 -12.68
CA PRO A 492 10.76 -26.45 -12.27
C PRO A 492 12.14 -26.23 -11.61
N PRO A 493 12.63 -24.98 -11.57
CA PRO A 493 13.82 -24.62 -10.80
C PRO A 493 13.72 -25.08 -9.34
N GLY A 494 14.85 -25.52 -8.79
CA GLY A 494 14.99 -25.93 -7.39
C GLY A 494 15.46 -24.80 -6.49
N ALA A 495 16.22 -25.17 -5.45
CA ALA A 495 16.73 -24.22 -4.47
C ALA A 495 17.68 -23.17 -5.06
N GLU A 496 18.34 -23.48 -6.19
CA GLU A 496 19.27 -22.58 -6.86
C GLU A 496 18.62 -21.25 -7.28
N LEU A 497 17.29 -21.20 -7.40
CA LEU A 497 16.57 -19.98 -7.70
C LEU A 497 16.74 -18.92 -6.59
N PHE A 498 16.82 -19.34 -5.33
CA PHE A 498 16.84 -18.47 -4.15
C PHE A 498 18.24 -18.26 -3.55
N VAL A 499 19.25 -19.02 -4.00
CA VAL A 499 20.62 -18.94 -3.47
C VAL A 499 21.46 -17.98 -4.30
N PHE A 500 22.09 -17.00 -3.66
CA PHE A 500 22.97 -16.02 -4.29
C PHE A 500 24.31 -15.99 -3.56
N ASP A 501 25.36 -15.54 -4.24
CA ASP A 501 26.64 -15.27 -3.59
C ASP A 501 26.51 -14.06 -2.67
N ALA A 502 27.03 -14.19 -1.46
CA ALA A 502 26.92 -13.16 -0.43
C ALA A 502 27.62 -11.85 -0.83
N GLU A 503 28.65 -11.93 -1.67
CA GLU A 503 29.38 -10.76 -2.18
C GLU A 503 28.62 -10.03 -3.29
N GLU A 504 27.70 -10.72 -4.01
CA GLU A 504 26.99 -10.15 -5.16
C GLU A 504 25.57 -9.66 -4.83
N ILE A 505 24.95 -10.19 -3.77
CA ILE A 505 23.53 -9.95 -3.50
C ILE A 505 23.18 -8.47 -3.26
N ASP A 506 24.06 -7.71 -2.60
CA ASP A 506 23.84 -6.29 -2.32
C ASP A 506 23.85 -5.44 -3.60
N ASP A 507 24.77 -5.75 -4.52
CA ASP A 507 24.85 -5.09 -5.83
C ASP A 507 23.61 -5.40 -6.69
N VAL A 508 23.15 -6.66 -6.66
CA VAL A 508 21.93 -7.07 -7.37
C VAL A 508 20.71 -6.31 -6.83
N ILE A 509 20.54 -6.22 -5.52
CA ILE A 509 19.41 -5.50 -4.90
C ILE A 509 19.48 -4.01 -5.23
N THR A 510 20.68 -3.42 -5.14
CA THR A 510 20.89 -1.99 -5.44
C THR A 510 20.56 -1.67 -6.90
N ALA A 511 20.86 -2.56 -7.83
CA ALA A 511 20.50 -2.40 -9.24
C ALA A 511 18.98 -2.50 -9.48
N GLU A 512 18.29 -3.40 -8.77
CA GLU A 512 16.87 -3.70 -9.00
C GLU A 512 15.91 -2.78 -8.24
N VAL A 513 16.33 -2.23 -7.10
CA VAL A 513 15.44 -1.45 -6.22
C VAL A 513 14.78 -0.28 -6.94
N GLY A 514 15.49 0.38 -7.86
CA GLY A 514 14.99 1.56 -8.59
C GLY A 514 13.75 1.28 -9.45
N GLU A 515 13.57 0.03 -9.90
CA GLU A 515 12.44 -0.42 -10.74
C GLU A 515 11.27 -1.01 -9.92
N SER A 516 11.41 -1.07 -8.59
CA SER A 516 10.40 -1.65 -7.71
C SER A 516 9.20 -0.72 -7.44
N ALA A 517 8.04 -1.31 -7.16
CA ALA A 517 6.86 -0.56 -6.73
C ALA A 517 7.09 0.16 -5.38
N LEU A 518 7.85 -0.48 -4.47
CA LEU A 518 8.27 0.11 -3.20
C LEU A 518 9.00 1.44 -3.45
N PHE A 519 10.00 1.44 -4.33
CA PHE A 519 10.77 2.64 -4.65
C PHE A 519 9.89 3.77 -5.18
N ALA A 520 8.93 3.48 -6.07
CA ALA A 520 8.01 4.49 -6.57
C ALA A 520 7.14 5.10 -5.45
N SER A 521 6.68 4.28 -4.49
CA SER A 521 5.93 4.77 -3.32
C SER A 521 6.81 5.63 -2.42
N ARG A 522 8.02 5.17 -2.07
CA ARG A 522 8.97 5.90 -1.22
C ARG A 522 9.47 7.19 -1.86
N PHE A 523 9.66 7.21 -3.18
CA PHE A 523 10.03 8.41 -3.91
C PHE A 523 8.97 9.50 -3.78
N ARG A 524 7.69 9.13 -3.94
CA ARG A 524 6.56 10.06 -3.75
C ARG A 524 6.55 10.63 -2.33
N GLU A 525 6.75 9.78 -1.33
CA GLU A 525 6.77 10.18 0.09
C GLU A 525 7.93 11.12 0.39
N SER A 526 9.14 10.77 -0.05
CA SER A 526 10.36 11.58 0.09
C SER A 526 10.23 12.93 -0.63
N ALA A 527 9.74 12.95 -1.87
CA ALA A 527 9.53 14.18 -2.64
C ALA A 527 8.48 15.11 -2.01
N ALA A 528 7.41 14.54 -1.44
CA ALA A 528 6.41 15.30 -0.71
C ALA A 528 6.97 15.87 0.59
N ARG A 529 7.71 15.06 1.38
CA ARG A 529 8.32 15.46 2.66
C ARG A 529 9.35 16.57 2.47
N ALA A 530 10.17 16.46 1.41
CA ALA A 530 11.13 17.47 0.97
C ALA A 530 10.49 18.75 0.38
N LEU A 531 9.14 18.86 0.36
CA LEU A 531 8.39 20.03 -0.10
C LEU A 531 8.56 20.34 -1.60
N LEU A 532 8.94 19.34 -2.41
CA LEU A 532 9.01 19.47 -3.87
C LEU A 532 7.63 19.38 -4.53
N LEU A 533 6.70 18.67 -3.90
CA LEU A 533 5.32 18.48 -4.34
C LEU A 533 4.35 19.28 -3.43
N PRO A 534 4.25 20.62 -3.58
CA PRO A 534 3.50 21.45 -2.66
C PRO A 534 1.99 21.23 -2.83
N ARG A 535 1.27 21.29 -1.71
CA ARG A 535 -0.20 21.31 -1.70
C ARG A 535 -0.70 22.62 -2.32
N ARG A 536 -1.72 22.55 -3.16
CA ARG A 536 -2.34 23.75 -3.77
C ARG A 536 -3.03 24.66 -2.75
N HIS A 537 -3.59 24.09 -1.68
CA HIS A 537 -4.28 24.83 -0.63
C HIS A 537 -3.87 24.33 0.77
N PRO A 538 -3.52 25.21 1.72
CA PRO A 538 -2.99 24.80 3.03
C PRO A 538 -4.02 24.19 4.00
N GLY A 539 -5.31 24.25 3.65
CA GLY A 539 -6.40 23.60 4.40
C GLY A 539 -7.04 22.41 3.67
N ARG A 540 -6.53 22.05 2.48
CA ARG A 540 -7.04 20.93 1.69
C ARG A 540 -5.90 20.00 1.31
N ARG A 541 -6.03 18.72 1.65
CA ARG A 541 -5.11 17.70 1.13
C ARG A 541 -5.19 17.71 -0.39
N SER A 542 -4.05 17.54 -1.05
CA SER A 542 -4.03 17.32 -2.50
C SER A 542 -4.46 15.87 -2.73
N PRO A 543 -5.43 15.57 -3.61
CA PRO A 543 -5.88 14.21 -3.89
C PRO A 543 -4.69 13.28 -4.16
N LEU A 544 -4.69 12.06 -3.62
CA LEU A 544 -3.52 11.18 -3.71
C LEU A 544 -3.20 10.82 -5.16
N TRP A 545 -4.20 10.59 -6.01
CA TRP A 545 -4.00 10.35 -7.44
C TRP A 545 -3.19 11.45 -8.13
N HIS A 546 -3.43 12.72 -7.78
CA HIS A 546 -2.71 13.85 -8.35
C HIS A 546 -1.28 13.94 -7.77
N GLN A 547 -1.09 13.55 -6.51
CA GLN A 547 0.26 13.39 -5.94
C GLN A 547 1.02 12.25 -6.63
N ARG A 548 0.38 11.10 -6.89
CA ARG A 548 0.94 9.95 -7.62
C ARG A 548 1.36 10.34 -9.02
N GLN A 549 0.48 11.00 -9.79
CA GLN A 549 0.80 11.45 -11.15
C GLN A 549 2.00 12.39 -11.19
N ARG A 550 2.04 13.41 -10.32
CA ARG A 550 3.16 14.36 -10.28
C ARG A 550 4.46 13.73 -9.79
N ALA A 551 4.38 12.83 -8.82
CA ALA A 551 5.55 12.10 -8.35
C ALA A 551 6.11 11.17 -9.44
N ALA A 552 5.24 10.48 -10.19
CA ALA A 552 5.65 9.62 -11.30
C ALA A 552 6.33 10.43 -12.43
N GLN A 553 5.74 11.57 -12.83
CA GLN A 553 6.36 12.49 -13.81
C GLN A 553 7.72 13.01 -13.33
N LEU A 554 7.82 13.39 -12.05
CA LEU A 554 9.09 13.82 -11.47
C LEU A 554 10.10 12.67 -11.46
N LEU A 555 9.67 11.45 -11.15
CA LEU A 555 10.52 10.28 -11.09
C LEU A 555 11.09 9.92 -12.48
N GLU A 556 10.27 9.98 -13.53
CA GLU A 556 10.73 9.74 -14.91
C GLU A 556 11.90 10.65 -15.31
N VAL A 557 11.87 11.91 -14.87
CA VAL A 557 12.97 12.86 -15.10
C VAL A 557 14.14 12.58 -14.14
N ALA A 558 13.85 12.35 -12.86
CA ALA A 558 14.86 12.16 -11.82
C ALA A 558 15.71 10.89 -12.03
N ARG A 559 15.14 9.82 -12.59
CA ARG A 559 15.86 8.58 -12.92
C ARG A 559 17.05 8.79 -13.85
N LYS A 560 17.05 9.85 -14.66
CA LYS A 560 18.18 10.21 -15.53
C LYS A 560 19.37 10.81 -14.76
N TYR A 561 19.18 11.16 -13.48
CA TYR A 561 20.16 11.84 -12.63
C TYR A 561 20.30 11.09 -11.30
N PRO A 562 21.17 10.06 -11.23
CA PRO A 562 21.37 9.25 -10.02
C PRO A 562 21.75 10.06 -8.79
N ASP A 563 22.46 11.18 -8.98
CA ASP A 563 22.88 12.09 -7.91
C ASP A 563 21.76 13.02 -7.41
N PHE A 564 20.54 12.90 -7.96
CA PHE A 564 19.41 13.72 -7.51
C PHE A 564 19.10 13.39 -6.04
N PRO A 565 19.12 14.37 -5.10
CA PRO A 565 19.10 14.06 -3.67
C PRO A 565 17.89 13.23 -3.20
N ILE A 566 16.73 13.38 -3.85
CA ILE A 566 15.54 12.60 -3.50
C ILE A 566 15.62 11.16 -4.02
N VAL A 567 16.28 10.92 -5.16
CA VAL A 567 16.56 9.55 -5.63
C VAL A 567 17.49 8.87 -4.62
N LEU A 568 18.58 9.54 -4.22
CA LEU A 568 19.51 9.05 -3.22
C LEU A 568 18.82 8.74 -1.87
N GLU A 569 17.98 9.65 -1.39
CA GLU A 569 17.19 9.42 -0.17
C GLU A 569 16.25 8.22 -0.31
N THR A 570 15.59 8.09 -1.46
CA THR A 570 14.65 6.99 -1.69
C THR A 570 15.36 5.65 -1.72
N VAL A 571 16.52 5.56 -2.39
CA VAL A 571 17.36 4.36 -2.38
C VAL A 571 17.77 4.05 -0.94
N ARG A 572 18.25 5.06 -0.19
CA ARG A 572 18.67 4.90 1.20
C ARG A 572 17.51 4.40 2.09
N GLU A 573 16.31 4.96 1.98
CA GLU A 573 15.12 4.51 2.74
C GLU A 573 14.77 3.06 2.41
N CYS A 574 14.72 2.69 1.13
CA CYS A 574 14.42 1.33 0.73
C CYS A 574 15.46 0.33 1.26
N LEU A 575 16.75 0.63 1.08
CA LEU A 575 17.82 -0.31 1.43
C LEU A 575 18.12 -0.40 2.93
N GLN A 576 17.99 0.71 3.69
CA GLN A 576 18.40 0.76 5.09
C GLN A 576 17.24 0.73 6.09
N ASP A 577 16.09 1.35 5.76
CA ASP A 577 14.97 1.46 6.69
C ASP A 577 13.92 0.38 6.45
N VAL A 578 13.65 0.05 5.19
CA VAL A 578 12.69 -1.00 4.82
C VAL A 578 13.37 -2.36 4.79
N TYR A 579 14.40 -2.52 3.96
CA TYR A 579 15.13 -3.77 3.84
C TYR A 579 16.14 -4.00 4.97
N ASP A 580 16.59 -5.25 5.10
CA ASP A 580 17.70 -5.66 5.96
C ASP A 580 18.75 -6.41 5.12
N GLY A 581 19.45 -5.66 4.26
CA GLY A 581 20.54 -6.16 3.43
C GLY A 581 21.62 -6.91 4.21
N PRO A 582 22.12 -6.38 5.34
CA PRO A 582 23.13 -7.07 6.15
C PRO A 582 22.69 -8.47 6.61
N THR A 583 21.43 -8.64 7.01
CA THR A 583 20.93 -9.98 7.37
C THR A 583 20.79 -10.88 6.16
N LEU A 584 20.34 -10.37 5.01
CA LEU A 584 20.28 -11.16 3.78
C LEU A 584 21.67 -11.64 3.32
N THR A 585 22.67 -10.76 3.31
CA THR A 585 24.07 -11.10 3.00
C THR A 585 24.60 -12.18 3.95
N ARG A 586 24.34 -12.04 5.26
CA ARG A 586 24.71 -13.05 6.25
C ARG A 586 24.01 -14.38 6.02
N LEU A 587 22.71 -14.37 5.68
CA LEU A 587 21.95 -15.58 5.37
C LEU A 587 22.56 -16.31 4.15
N MET A 588 22.92 -15.59 3.09
CA MET A 588 23.60 -16.16 1.93
C MET A 588 24.97 -16.76 2.29
N ALA A 589 25.74 -16.07 3.14
CA ALA A 589 27.01 -16.59 3.64
C ALA A 589 26.81 -17.85 4.52
N ASP A 590 25.77 -17.88 5.36
CA ASP A 590 25.43 -19.03 6.20
C ASP A 590 24.97 -20.24 5.37
N ILE A 591 24.26 -20.02 4.27
CA ILE A 591 23.91 -21.06 3.29
C ILE A 591 25.17 -21.60 2.61
N ALA A 592 26.04 -20.72 2.10
CA ALA A 592 27.30 -21.12 1.45
C ALA A 592 28.22 -21.92 2.40
N GLN A 593 28.24 -21.55 3.68
CA GLN A 593 29.00 -22.25 4.73
C GLN A 593 28.27 -23.47 5.32
N ARG A 594 27.09 -23.82 4.79
CA ARG A 594 26.25 -24.95 5.24
C ARG A 594 25.83 -24.88 6.71
N ARG A 595 25.80 -23.67 7.30
CA ARG A 595 25.19 -23.42 8.61
C ARG A 595 23.67 -23.38 8.53
N VAL A 596 23.15 -22.88 7.41
CA VAL A 596 21.73 -22.93 7.06
C VAL A 596 21.57 -23.94 5.93
N ARG A 597 20.72 -24.95 6.15
CA ARG A 597 20.38 -25.96 5.14
C ARG A 597 19.21 -25.46 4.29
N ILE A 598 19.20 -25.80 3.02
CA ILE A 598 18.00 -25.72 2.17
C ILE A 598 17.56 -27.14 1.84
N ALA A 599 16.31 -27.46 2.13
CA ALA A 599 15.65 -28.69 1.74
C ALA A 599 14.72 -28.43 0.55
N GLU A 600 14.51 -29.44 -0.29
CA GLU A 600 13.52 -29.39 -1.38
C GLU A 600 12.46 -30.46 -1.13
N ALA A 601 11.20 -30.14 -1.41
CA ALA A 601 10.09 -31.08 -1.34
C ALA A 601 9.11 -30.84 -2.50
N ASP A 602 8.74 -31.91 -3.19
CA ASP A 602 7.67 -31.89 -4.17
C ASP A 602 6.39 -32.42 -3.50
N THR A 603 5.35 -31.60 -3.49
CA THR A 603 4.07 -31.92 -2.87
C THR A 603 2.98 -32.00 -3.94
N ALA A 604 2.01 -32.90 -3.75
CA ALA A 604 0.87 -33.01 -4.67
C ALA A 604 -0.12 -31.85 -4.47
N THR A 605 -0.23 -31.38 -3.23
CA THR A 605 -1.04 -30.24 -2.81
C THR A 605 -0.22 -29.36 -1.88
N PRO A 606 -0.51 -28.05 -1.77
CA PRO A 606 0.21 -27.16 -0.87
C PRO A 606 0.25 -27.70 0.57
N SER A 607 1.43 -27.68 1.19
CA SER A 607 1.58 -27.93 2.63
C SER A 607 0.82 -26.89 3.47
N PRO A 608 0.55 -27.14 4.76
CA PRO A 608 -0.09 -26.15 5.64
C PRO A 608 0.59 -24.78 5.63
N PHE A 609 1.93 -24.72 5.59
CA PHE A 609 2.66 -23.45 5.52
C PHE A 609 2.51 -22.80 4.14
N ALA A 610 2.50 -23.59 3.05
CA ALA A 610 2.30 -23.07 1.71
C ALA A 610 0.89 -22.53 1.52
N ALA A 611 -0.13 -23.24 2.00
CA ALA A 611 -1.51 -22.79 1.98
C ALA A 611 -1.68 -21.44 2.70
N SER A 612 -1.02 -21.26 3.86
CA SER A 612 -1.01 -19.98 4.59
C SER A 612 -0.41 -18.84 3.76
N LEU A 613 0.73 -19.09 3.09
CA LEU A 613 1.39 -18.11 2.22
C LEU A 613 0.53 -17.76 1.01
N LEU A 614 -0.10 -18.74 0.38
CA LEU A 614 -0.95 -18.56 -0.79
C LEU A 614 -2.23 -17.78 -0.45
N PHE A 615 -2.80 -17.97 0.75
CA PHE A 615 -3.94 -17.17 1.19
C PHE A 615 -3.59 -15.67 1.28
N GLY A 616 -2.39 -15.36 1.81
CA GLY A 616 -1.85 -13.99 1.79
C GLY A 616 -1.60 -13.47 0.37
N TYR A 617 -1.05 -14.31 -0.52
CA TYR A 617 -0.83 -13.99 -1.95
C TYR A 617 -2.13 -13.60 -2.67
N VAL A 618 -3.23 -14.33 -2.46
CA VAL A 618 -4.53 -14.01 -3.09
C VAL A 618 -5.05 -12.63 -2.65
N GLY A 619 -4.87 -12.31 -1.35
CA GLY A 619 -5.17 -11.00 -0.78
C GLY A 619 -4.24 -9.87 -1.22
N ALA A 620 -3.07 -10.17 -1.78
CA ALA A 620 -2.17 -9.19 -2.39
C ALA A 620 -2.47 -9.04 -3.89
N PHE A 621 -2.63 -10.14 -4.63
CA PHE A 621 -2.77 -10.16 -6.09
C PHE A 621 -4.14 -9.65 -6.59
N ILE A 622 -5.21 -9.83 -5.83
CA ILE A 622 -6.52 -9.21 -6.14
C ILE A 622 -6.45 -7.66 -6.02
N TYR A 623 -5.46 -7.15 -5.28
CA TYR A 623 -5.45 -5.77 -4.77
C TYR A 623 -4.18 -4.96 -5.10
N GLU A 624 -3.15 -5.57 -5.67
CA GLU A 624 -1.98 -4.89 -6.25
C GLU A 624 -2.31 -4.36 -7.65
N GLY A 625 -2.41 -3.03 -7.76
CA GLY A 625 -2.29 -2.30 -9.02
C GLY A 625 -3.59 -1.99 -9.78
N ASP A 626 -3.53 -0.90 -10.53
CA ASP A 626 -4.48 -0.50 -11.60
C ASP A 626 -4.41 -1.46 -12.80
N VAL A 627 -4.46 -2.78 -12.54
CA VAL A 627 -4.50 -3.78 -13.59
C VAL A 627 -5.94 -3.85 -14.12
N PRO A 628 -6.17 -3.84 -15.45
CA PRO A 628 -7.52 -3.94 -16.02
C PRO A 628 -8.28 -5.13 -15.42
N LEU A 629 -9.56 -4.91 -15.10
CA LEU A 629 -10.42 -5.86 -14.39
C LEU A 629 -10.49 -7.27 -15.04
N ALA A 630 -10.15 -7.37 -16.33
CA ALA A 630 -10.11 -8.62 -17.09
C ALA A 630 -8.94 -9.54 -16.68
N GLU A 631 -7.75 -9.01 -16.43
CA GLU A 631 -6.58 -9.79 -16.01
C GLU A 631 -6.71 -10.23 -14.54
N ARG A 632 -7.31 -9.39 -13.69
CA ARG A 632 -7.68 -9.75 -12.31
C ARG A 632 -8.66 -10.91 -12.23
N ARG A 633 -9.63 -10.96 -13.15
CA ARG A 633 -10.62 -12.06 -13.23
C ARG A 633 -9.99 -13.36 -13.73
N ALA A 634 -9.08 -13.29 -14.70
CA ALA A 634 -8.38 -14.47 -15.22
C ALA A 634 -7.49 -15.15 -14.17
N ALA A 635 -6.84 -14.37 -13.29
CA ALA A 635 -6.05 -14.92 -12.18
C ALA A 635 -6.91 -15.39 -10.99
N ALA A 636 -8.05 -14.75 -10.71
CA ALA A 636 -9.00 -15.24 -9.69
C ALA A 636 -9.70 -16.55 -10.10
N LEU A 637 -9.75 -16.85 -11.40
CA LEU A 637 -10.24 -18.11 -11.96
C LEU A 637 -9.24 -19.28 -11.82
N SER A 638 -8.04 -19.05 -11.29
CA SER A 638 -7.00 -20.08 -11.08
C SER A 638 -7.08 -20.75 -9.69
N LEU A 639 -8.15 -20.54 -8.93
CA LEU A 639 -8.34 -21.07 -7.58
C LEU A 639 -9.74 -21.66 -7.42
N ASP A 640 -9.75 -22.90 -6.92
CA ASP A 640 -10.86 -23.73 -6.46
C ASP A 640 -12.26 -23.33 -6.97
N SER A 641 -12.62 -23.93 -8.10
CA SER A 641 -13.94 -23.80 -8.72
C SER A 641 -15.11 -24.35 -7.88
N THR A 642 -14.85 -25.15 -6.84
CA THR A 642 -15.92 -25.69 -5.98
C THR A 642 -16.34 -24.72 -4.86
N LEU A 643 -15.41 -23.91 -4.36
CA LEU A 643 -15.67 -22.83 -3.39
C LEU A 643 -16.24 -21.56 -4.07
N LEU A 644 -15.81 -21.28 -5.31
CA LEU A 644 -16.33 -20.14 -6.08
C LEU A 644 -17.77 -20.37 -6.57
N ALA A 645 -18.18 -21.63 -6.80
CA ALA A 645 -19.51 -21.98 -7.31
C ALA A 645 -20.63 -21.80 -6.27
N GLU A 646 -20.33 -21.83 -4.97
CA GLU A 646 -21.30 -21.56 -3.90
C GLU A 646 -21.51 -20.06 -3.65
N LEU A 647 -20.57 -19.19 -4.06
CA LEU A 647 -20.61 -17.75 -3.73
C LEU A 647 -20.89 -16.82 -4.93
N LEU A 648 -20.65 -17.24 -6.17
CA LEU A 648 -20.68 -16.32 -7.32
C LEU A 648 -21.51 -16.86 -8.48
N GLY A 649 -22.79 -17.15 -8.23
CA GLY A 649 -23.79 -17.51 -9.24
C GLY A 649 -23.49 -16.97 -10.65
N ARG A 650 -23.41 -17.89 -11.61
CA ARG A 650 -22.90 -17.67 -12.98
C ARG A 650 -23.43 -16.37 -13.60
N VAL A 651 -22.53 -15.53 -14.12
CA VAL A 651 -22.89 -14.48 -15.09
C VAL A 651 -21.90 -14.51 -16.25
N GLU A 652 -22.43 -14.64 -17.46
CA GLU A 652 -21.67 -14.57 -18.70
C GLU A 652 -21.24 -13.12 -18.99
N LEU A 653 -19.99 -12.94 -19.43
CA LEU A 653 -19.31 -11.66 -19.69
C LEU A 653 -19.93 -10.76 -20.78
N ARG A 654 -21.09 -11.12 -21.34
CA ARG A 654 -21.75 -10.37 -22.42
C ARG A 654 -22.70 -9.27 -21.95
N GLU A 655 -22.91 -9.09 -20.64
CA GLU A 655 -23.89 -8.13 -20.09
C GLU A 655 -23.28 -6.94 -19.33
N LEU A 656 -21.95 -6.82 -19.23
CA LEU A 656 -21.29 -5.78 -18.41
C LEU A 656 -20.90 -4.49 -19.14
N LEU A 657 -21.21 -4.38 -20.43
CA LEU A 657 -20.99 -3.16 -21.19
C LEU A 657 -22.27 -2.79 -21.91
N ASP A 658 -22.89 -1.70 -21.46
CA ASP A 658 -23.99 -1.09 -22.18
C ASP A 658 -23.45 -0.54 -23.51
N PRO A 659 -23.91 -1.06 -24.67
CA PRO A 659 -23.46 -0.60 -25.98
C PRO A 659 -23.67 0.90 -26.16
N GLU A 660 -24.68 1.48 -25.52
CA GLU A 660 -24.98 2.91 -25.60
C GLU A 660 -23.92 3.74 -24.87
N VAL A 661 -23.38 3.24 -23.75
CA VAL A 661 -22.32 3.93 -22.99
C VAL A 661 -20.98 3.91 -23.73
N ILE A 662 -20.65 2.81 -24.41
CA ILE A 662 -19.46 2.73 -25.27
C ILE A 662 -19.56 3.75 -26.41
N VAL A 663 -20.71 3.78 -27.08
CA VAL A 663 -20.96 4.72 -28.19
C VAL A 663 -20.91 6.18 -27.69
N ALA A 664 -21.54 6.48 -26.55
CA ALA A 664 -21.53 7.81 -25.96
C ALA A 664 -20.12 8.27 -25.57
N THR A 665 -19.35 7.39 -24.92
CA THR A 665 -17.95 7.67 -24.53
C THR A 665 -17.06 7.86 -25.76
N GLY A 666 -17.25 7.04 -26.80
CA GLY A 666 -16.57 7.21 -28.09
C GLY A 666 -16.86 8.58 -28.72
N ARG A 667 -18.10 9.06 -28.69
CA ARG A 667 -18.47 10.40 -29.19
C ARG A 667 -17.84 11.53 -28.38
N GLN A 668 -17.77 11.40 -27.05
CA GLN A 668 -17.12 12.40 -26.19
C GLN A 668 -15.62 12.50 -26.44
N LEU A 669 -14.94 11.35 -26.53
CA LEU A 669 -13.50 11.29 -26.84
C LEU A 669 -13.20 11.82 -28.24
N GLN A 670 -14.14 11.67 -29.17
CA GLN A 670 -14.06 12.27 -30.50
C GLN A 670 -14.45 13.76 -30.52
N HIS A 671 -14.74 14.39 -29.39
CA HIS A 671 -15.20 15.79 -29.30
C HIS A 671 -16.45 16.09 -30.15
N LEU A 672 -17.32 15.07 -30.34
CA LEU A 672 -18.59 15.18 -31.08
C LEU A 672 -19.78 15.54 -30.19
N THR A 673 -19.52 15.89 -28.92
CA THR A 673 -20.52 16.34 -27.95
C THR A 673 -20.39 17.84 -27.70
N ALA A 674 -21.51 18.52 -27.46
CA ALA A 674 -21.57 19.98 -27.38
C ALA A 674 -20.72 20.60 -26.25
N ASP A 675 -20.47 19.84 -25.18
CA ASP A 675 -19.61 20.21 -24.06
C ASP A 675 -18.10 20.18 -24.41
N ARG A 676 -17.72 19.38 -25.42
CA ARG A 676 -16.34 19.19 -25.87
C ARG A 676 -16.02 19.84 -27.20
N ALA A 677 -17.03 20.41 -27.87
CA ALA A 677 -16.87 21.09 -29.15
C ALA A 677 -15.94 22.31 -29.01
N ALA A 678 -15.00 22.45 -29.95
CA ALA A 678 -14.08 23.58 -29.99
C ALA A 678 -14.85 24.88 -30.25
N ARG A 679 -14.51 25.94 -29.51
CA ARG A 679 -15.24 27.22 -29.52
C ARG A 679 -14.47 28.35 -30.19
N ASP A 680 -13.17 28.18 -30.41
CA ASP A 680 -12.29 29.25 -30.86
C ASP A 680 -11.07 28.74 -31.67
N ALA A 681 -10.20 29.69 -31.99
CA ALA A 681 -8.98 29.52 -32.78
C ALA A 681 -7.91 28.61 -32.13
N GLU A 682 -7.99 28.41 -30.82
CA GLU A 682 -7.02 27.59 -30.09
C GLU A 682 -7.59 26.19 -29.86
N GLY A 683 -8.89 26.08 -29.61
CA GLY A 683 -9.59 24.81 -29.42
C GLY A 683 -9.50 23.86 -30.62
N VAL A 684 -9.58 24.35 -31.87
CA VAL A 684 -9.39 23.47 -33.04
C VAL A 684 -7.92 23.08 -33.25
N ALA A 685 -6.95 23.85 -32.73
CA ALA A 685 -5.53 23.51 -32.80
C ALA A 685 -5.23 22.41 -31.79
N ASP A 686 -5.87 22.46 -30.63
CA ASP A 686 -5.87 21.38 -29.66
C ASP A 686 -6.59 20.11 -30.17
N LEU A 687 -7.70 20.24 -30.92
CA LEU A 687 -8.34 19.08 -31.58
C LEU A 687 -7.37 18.35 -32.51
N LEU A 688 -6.65 19.07 -33.38
CA LEU A 688 -5.66 18.47 -34.29
C LEU A 688 -4.44 17.91 -33.55
N ARG A 689 -4.16 18.39 -32.34
CA ARG A 689 -3.09 17.87 -31.47
C ARG A 689 -3.50 16.57 -30.78
N LEU A 690 -4.75 16.47 -30.34
CA LEU A 690 -5.33 15.35 -29.60
C LEU A 690 -5.81 14.20 -30.49
N LEU A 691 -6.55 14.50 -31.56
CA LEU A 691 -7.18 13.50 -32.44
C LEU A 691 -6.37 13.19 -33.70
N GLY A 692 -5.33 13.97 -33.97
CA GLY A 692 -4.53 13.85 -35.18
C GLY A 692 -5.13 14.60 -36.37
N PRO A 693 -4.71 14.28 -37.61
CA PRO A 693 -5.20 14.94 -38.81
C PRO A 693 -6.70 14.73 -39.01
N LEU A 694 -7.43 15.81 -39.24
CA LEU A 694 -8.87 15.79 -39.51
C LEU A 694 -9.15 16.50 -40.84
N THR A 695 -10.18 16.06 -41.55
CA THR A 695 -10.72 16.76 -42.73
C THR A 695 -11.48 18.03 -42.31
N GLU A 696 -11.73 18.93 -43.27
CA GLU A 696 -12.49 20.16 -43.00
C GLU A 696 -13.90 19.87 -42.45
N ASP A 697 -14.56 18.81 -42.96
CA ASP A 697 -15.88 18.38 -42.51
C ASP A 697 -15.85 17.78 -41.09
N GLU A 698 -14.79 17.04 -40.76
CA GLU A 698 -14.61 16.46 -39.42
C GLU A 698 -14.32 17.51 -38.35
N VAL A 699 -13.63 18.59 -38.70
CA VAL A 699 -13.43 19.75 -37.82
C VAL A 699 -14.75 20.49 -37.61
N ALA A 700 -15.53 20.69 -38.68
CA ALA A 700 -16.84 21.34 -38.60
C ALA A 700 -17.82 20.57 -37.68
N ALA A 701 -17.78 19.24 -37.71
CA ALA A 701 -18.59 18.39 -36.82
C ALA A 701 -18.21 18.50 -35.33
N ARG A 702 -17.04 19.07 -35.02
CA ARG A 702 -16.44 19.15 -33.67
C ARG A 702 -16.26 20.59 -33.18
N ALA A 703 -16.77 21.58 -33.91
CA ALA A 703 -16.67 23.00 -33.57
C ALA A 703 -18.05 23.66 -33.45
N GLY A 704 -18.28 24.36 -32.32
CA GLY A 704 -19.59 24.87 -31.93
C GLY A 704 -19.85 26.32 -32.29
N ALA A 705 -19.62 26.75 -33.53
CA ALA A 705 -20.20 27.99 -34.12
C ALA A 705 -19.81 28.16 -35.60
N PRO A 706 -20.66 28.77 -36.46
CA PRO A 706 -20.34 29.07 -37.85
C PRO A 706 -19.15 30.03 -38.03
N ASP A 707 -18.82 30.83 -36.99
CA ASP A 707 -17.84 31.91 -37.06
C ASP A 707 -16.39 31.48 -36.74
N VAL A 708 -16.18 30.23 -36.31
CA VAL A 708 -14.83 29.65 -36.19
C VAL A 708 -14.25 29.38 -37.59
N GLY A 709 -15.08 29.29 -38.63
CA GLY A 709 -14.64 29.04 -40.00
C GLY A 709 -13.99 30.24 -40.71
N GLY A 710 -14.06 31.45 -40.15
CA GLY A 710 -13.54 32.67 -40.80
C GLY A 710 -12.07 32.94 -40.52
N GLY A 711 -11.66 32.89 -39.25
CA GLY A 711 -10.30 33.29 -38.83
C GLY A 711 -9.16 32.37 -39.30
N TRP A 712 -9.47 31.10 -39.59
CA TRP A 712 -8.48 30.08 -39.95
C TRP A 712 -8.24 30.01 -41.45
N ARG A 713 -9.25 30.37 -42.26
CA ARG A 713 -9.15 30.42 -43.72
C ARG A 713 -8.17 31.51 -44.19
N VAL A 714 -7.93 32.54 -43.37
CA VAL A 714 -7.00 33.64 -43.68
C VAL A 714 -5.52 33.21 -43.59
N ALA A 715 -5.20 32.06 -43.00
CA ALA A 715 -3.83 31.54 -42.90
C ALA A 715 -3.40 30.64 -44.10
N ARG A 716 -4.20 30.53 -45.18
CA ARG A 716 -3.84 29.76 -46.38
C ARG A 716 -2.92 30.57 -47.32
N GLY A 717 -1.61 30.30 -47.26
CA GLY A 717 -0.72 30.48 -48.41
C GLY A 717 -1.03 29.43 -49.50
N PRO A 718 -0.80 29.70 -50.79
CA PRO A 718 -1.30 28.84 -51.86
C PRO A 718 -0.41 27.59 -52.00
N ALA A 719 -0.96 26.41 -51.70
CA ALA A 719 -0.83 25.16 -52.46
C ALA A 719 -1.00 23.92 -51.56
N ARG A 720 -2.12 23.20 -51.71
CA ARG A 720 -2.21 21.85 -52.30
C ARG A 720 -3.55 21.21 -51.99
N THR A 721 -4.08 20.58 -53.03
CA THR A 721 -5.26 19.74 -53.13
C THR A 721 -5.00 18.41 -52.42
N ASP A 722 -5.53 18.25 -51.22
CA ASP A 722 -5.88 16.98 -50.56
C ASP A 722 -6.51 17.40 -49.22
N GLY A 723 -7.83 17.24 -49.06
CA GLY A 723 -8.67 17.87 -48.02
C GLY A 723 -8.42 17.46 -46.56
N VAL A 724 -7.16 17.27 -46.14
CA VAL A 724 -6.74 16.86 -44.79
C VAL A 724 -5.85 17.93 -44.17
N LEU A 725 -6.21 18.44 -42.99
CA LEU A 725 -5.43 19.44 -42.26
C LEU A 725 -4.33 18.76 -41.41
N ARG A 726 -3.09 19.27 -41.48
CA ARG A 726 -1.93 18.79 -40.70
C ARG A 726 -1.37 19.92 -39.82
N ARG A 727 -0.63 19.54 -38.76
CA ARG A 727 -0.06 20.44 -37.73
C ARG A 727 0.62 21.71 -38.31
N PRO A 728 0.43 22.91 -37.73
CA PRO A 728 1.18 24.11 -38.13
C PRO A 728 2.62 24.07 -37.62
N GLN A 729 3.59 24.43 -38.49
CA GLN A 729 4.98 24.73 -38.08
C GLN A 729 5.08 26.19 -37.60
N LEU A 730 5.55 26.38 -36.36
CA LEU A 730 5.83 27.70 -35.78
C LEU A 730 7.05 28.35 -36.47
N VAL A 731 6.85 29.49 -37.14
CA VAL A 731 7.94 30.30 -37.72
C VAL A 731 8.31 31.45 -36.76
N GLY A 732 9.55 31.43 -36.28
CA GLY A 732 10.15 32.43 -35.39
C GLY A 732 10.48 33.76 -36.06
N GLY A 733 10.54 34.81 -35.23
CA GLY A 733 10.62 36.22 -35.62
C GLY A 733 11.92 36.71 -36.27
N ARG A 734 11.75 37.87 -36.94
CA ARG A 734 12.67 38.66 -37.77
C ARG A 734 14.06 38.98 -37.17
N ARG A 735 15.08 39.09 -38.04
CA ARG A 735 15.95 40.30 -38.16
C ARG A 735 16.78 40.37 -39.48
N ARG A 736 16.43 41.41 -40.27
CA ARG A 736 17.23 42.39 -41.06
C ARG A 736 18.20 42.01 -42.21
N HIS A 737 18.01 42.79 -43.30
CA HIS A 737 18.94 43.33 -44.32
C HIS A 737 19.27 42.56 -45.62
N ARG A 738 18.41 42.79 -46.66
CA ARG A 738 18.66 43.33 -48.03
C ARG A 738 20.13 43.52 -48.52
N PRO A 739 20.39 43.64 -49.84
CA PRO A 739 19.97 42.81 -50.99
C PRO A 739 21.09 42.64 -52.07
N ALA A 740 20.93 41.72 -53.02
CA ALA A 740 21.51 41.89 -54.36
C ALA A 740 20.58 41.31 -55.41
N ALA A 741 20.32 42.13 -56.42
CA ALA A 741 19.28 41.98 -57.41
C ALA A 741 19.82 41.44 -58.73
N ARG A 742 18.95 40.74 -59.48
CA ARG A 742 18.83 40.73 -60.95
C ARG A 742 20.03 40.10 -61.70
N ARG A 743 19.89 39.43 -62.85
CA ARG A 743 18.82 39.34 -63.86
C ARG A 743 19.23 38.21 -64.84
N ARG A 744 18.23 37.54 -65.43
CA ARG A 744 18.16 37.03 -66.82
C ARG A 744 19.15 35.91 -67.21
N ARG A 745 18.86 35.02 -68.17
CA ARG A 745 17.66 34.45 -68.83
C ARG A 745 18.28 33.48 -69.86
N ARG A 746 17.56 32.40 -70.16
CA ARG A 746 17.56 31.58 -71.40
C ARG A 746 18.66 30.52 -71.64
N GLY A 747 18.13 29.38 -72.08
CA GLY A 747 18.69 28.46 -73.09
C GLY A 747 19.68 27.47 -72.50
N GLY A 748 19.51 26.14 -72.55
CA GLY A 748 18.86 25.33 -73.57
C GLY A 748 19.92 24.44 -74.24
N SER A 749 19.60 23.15 -74.36
CA SER A 749 20.20 22.13 -75.24
C SER A 749 21.45 21.33 -74.78
N GLY A 750 21.40 20.04 -75.16
CA GLY A 750 22.49 19.06 -75.18
C GLY A 750 22.56 18.28 -73.88
N GLY A 751 22.15 17.00 -73.79
CA GLY A 751 22.59 15.88 -74.60
C GLY A 751 23.97 15.43 -74.09
N ALA A 752 24.32 14.17 -73.89
CA ALA A 752 23.69 12.87 -74.00
C ALA A 752 24.64 11.89 -73.29
N ALA A 753 24.13 10.67 -73.04
CA ALA A 753 24.89 9.42 -72.96
C ALA A 753 25.85 9.19 -71.77
N GLY A 754 25.82 7.96 -71.25
CA GLY A 754 26.89 7.47 -70.38
C GLY A 754 26.47 6.35 -69.45
N ASP A 755 26.15 5.22 -70.04
CA ASP A 755 25.82 3.94 -69.43
C ASP A 755 26.83 3.43 -68.38
N VAL A 756 26.28 2.67 -67.42
CA VAL A 756 26.78 1.38 -66.90
C VAL A 756 28.07 1.38 -66.05
N HIS A 757 27.91 1.18 -64.73
CA HIS A 757 28.47 -0.03 -64.10
C HIS A 757 27.79 -0.43 -62.78
N ARG A 758 27.43 -1.72 -62.74
CA ARG A 758 26.96 -2.48 -61.58
C ARG A 758 28.12 -2.70 -60.59
N GLY A 759 27.78 -2.88 -59.33
CA GLY A 759 28.68 -3.43 -58.32
C GLY A 759 28.00 -3.53 -56.97
N SER A 760 27.20 -4.56 -56.80
CA SER A 760 26.69 -5.02 -55.50
C SER A 760 27.83 -5.61 -54.68
N GLY A 761 27.85 -5.25 -53.40
CA GLY A 761 28.62 -5.84 -52.30
C GLY A 761 28.01 -5.34 -51.01
#